data_AF-A0A8H6BZ33-F1
#
_entry.id   AF-A0A8H6BZ33-F1
#
_cell.length_a   1.000
_cell.length_b   1.000
_cell.length_c   1.000
_cell.angle_alpha   90.00
_cell.angle_beta   90.00
_cell.angle_gamma   90.00
#
_symmetry.space_group_name_H-M   'P 1'
#
loop_
_entity.id
_entity.type
_entity.pdbx_description
1 polymer ?
#
loop_
_entity_poly.entity_id
_entity_poly.type
_entity_poly.pdbx_seq_one_letter_code
_entity_poly.pdbx_strand_id
1 'polypeptide(L)'
;MAETYQSTLYSELFNDSIDNDDDFYKSIFVTPIAKDLLTTVLNTNTEAIVLTSEVSDKNLLILSRIYFSGLKVLAQATNYHPSDVTKLSNEKVKSIVGISKQNRTVSSEKLFDDESGDITELNGNVSKNTSKQTLNEFDDGDDLTTLSGGRQGSQDSLSNNPGFPLKDENAFSNLSEKDRIDLIGNVLKIFQVWFQNLIDVDFKLEVSQRSSGIQLKLRVFEFCGENSNGSFLIELFTILKSFLATAIKEIEDTDSESKFISLSAIKESINLLKKVFTSIFLDLDMHKKGDNEFKSLVKLLSVFFEVDFADEFWKLIKLTSPDLEDNNYKPPKIVLSLETMSTFYLLMGVLANTPSSLFSEGKRNADITTFSVEMKNPYKSYFSQDFKWDVFNQQVNSKLLPLFCVEFNYCYNFRPDLVLEQIQNSSLINWISGNRLSSDIYVNCLTSQTITNLEVNKKLSVAGSKSDLYCQELNKIYNSKIQNLQAKQSNEEMNLDLSKIFPVFLHMYTFAQNSSFNSILTTQQYHFYDKIDDRTDDELNNVELFEVWVCLLSYVFEYQYRSTLMQDLTQLALSTLLTLPLNNLVDYQINEYKWKLCHQKVPFVPLDLGAKGHKPSIFYILDTVQNLLRFNLTNRLHVVNLSMGLNLMYNILDHVKADSNIELDKYSWDNLFLSLFGLIKFIKKQNSLILKYINQRDLGSLTEEFSWAYLISMKLDL
;
A
#
# COMPACT_ATOMS: atom_id res chain seq x y z
N MET A 1 -10.78 -24.40 -25.85
CA MET A 1 -11.75 -25.36 -25.27
C MET A 1 -12.11 -25.03 -23.82
N ALA A 2 -11.19 -24.48 -23.00
CA ALA A 2 -11.49 -24.10 -21.62
C ALA A 2 -12.59 -23.02 -21.48
N GLU A 3 -12.58 -21.98 -22.34
CA GLU A 3 -13.61 -20.91 -22.30
C GLU A 3 -15.03 -21.42 -22.55
N THR A 4 -15.20 -22.44 -23.41
CA THR A 4 -16.51 -23.04 -23.68
C THR A 4 -17.02 -23.81 -22.47
N TYR A 5 -16.17 -24.55 -21.76
CA TYR A 5 -16.56 -25.27 -20.55
C TYR A 5 -16.89 -24.32 -19.39
N GLN A 6 -16.05 -23.29 -19.16
CA GLN A 6 -16.29 -22.26 -18.15
C GLN A 6 -17.58 -21.48 -18.44
N SER A 7 -17.84 -21.17 -19.72
CA SER A 7 -19.09 -20.54 -20.16
C SER A 7 -20.32 -21.39 -19.86
N THR A 8 -20.27 -22.69 -20.11
CA THR A 8 -21.34 -23.61 -19.74
C THR A 8 -21.50 -23.65 -18.23
N LEU A 9 -20.43 -23.93 -17.48
CA LEU A 9 -20.47 -24.06 -16.02
C LEU A 9 -21.04 -22.82 -15.33
N TYR A 10 -20.59 -21.62 -15.73
CA TYR A 10 -21.08 -20.38 -15.13
C TYR A 10 -22.49 -20.02 -15.61
N SER A 11 -22.91 -20.43 -16.81
CA SER A 11 -24.30 -20.23 -17.26
C SER A 11 -25.30 -21.10 -16.48
N GLU A 12 -24.85 -22.25 -15.97
CA GLU A 12 -25.68 -23.18 -15.19
C GLU A 12 -25.86 -22.75 -13.73
N LEU A 13 -25.02 -21.85 -13.20
CA LEU A 13 -25.07 -21.34 -11.82
C LEU A 13 -26.44 -20.81 -11.40
N PHE A 14 -27.07 -20.02 -12.28
CA PHE A 14 -28.35 -19.34 -12.05
C PHE A 14 -29.47 -19.90 -12.93
N ASN A 15 -29.27 -21.08 -13.54
CA ASN A 15 -30.28 -21.69 -14.39
C ASN A 15 -31.32 -22.44 -13.55
N ASP A 16 -32.58 -22.01 -13.61
CA ASP A 16 -33.68 -22.61 -12.86
C ASP A 16 -34.01 -24.06 -13.26
N SER A 17 -33.56 -24.49 -14.42
CA SER A 17 -33.83 -25.85 -14.95
C SER A 17 -32.84 -26.91 -14.48
N ILE A 18 -31.79 -26.54 -13.74
CA ILE A 18 -30.71 -27.43 -13.31
C ILE A 18 -30.64 -27.41 -11.77
N ASP A 19 -30.68 -28.60 -11.16
CA ASP A 19 -30.48 -28.75 -9.72
C ASP A 19 -28.98 -28.95 -9.45
N ASN A 20 -28.32 -27.88 -9.03
CA ASN A 20 -26.88 -27.86 -8.78
C ASN A 20 -26.57 -28.49 -7.41
N ASP A 21 -25.86 -29.63 -7.45
CA ASP A 21 -25.41 -30.37 -6.27
C ASP A 21 -24.04 -29.88 -5.74
N ASP A 22 -23.56 -30.48 -4.64
CA ASP A 22 -22.29 -30.11 -4.02
C ASP A 22 -21.08 -30.34 -4.96
N ASP A 23 -21.15 -31.35 -5.84
CA ASP A 23 -20.10 -31.66 -6.81
C ASP A 23 -20.04 -30.59 -7.91
N PHE A 24 -21.20 -30.09 -8.36
CA PHE A 24 -21.27 -28.94 -9.25
C PHE A 24 -20.58 -27.72 -8.63
N TYR A 25 -20.92 -27.34 -7.39
CA TYR A 25 -20.30 -26.16 -6.76
C TYR A 25 -18.80 -26.35 -6.52
N LYS A 26 -18.34 -27.58 -6.25
CA LYS A 26 -16.92 -27.91 -6.16
C LYS A 26 -16.21 -27.76 -7.51
N SER A 27 -16.86 -28.14 -8.61
CA SER A 27 -16.28 -28.06 -9.96
C SER A 27 -15.83 -26.64 -10.33
N ILE A 28 -16.57 -25.61 -9.89
CA ILE A 28 -16.26 -24.19 -10.08
C ILE A 28 -14.85 -23.82 -9.60
N PHE A 29 -14.42 -24.44 -8.49
CA PHE A 29 -13.16 -24.14 -7.83
C PHE A 29 -11.98 -24.96 -8.34
N VAL A 30 -12.23 -26.15 -8.87
CA VAL A 30 -11.17 -27.02 -9.43
C VAL A 30 -10.87 -26.71 -10.90
N THR A 31 -11.75 -25.97 -11.58
CA THR A 31 -11.51 -25.48 -12.93
C THR A 31 -10.80 -24.13 -12.92
N PRO A 32 -9.83 -23.87 -13.82
CA PRO A 32 -9.19 -22.56 -13.93
C PRO A 32 -10.23 -21.45 -14.06
N ILE A 33 -10.05 -20.34 -13.33
CA ILE A 33 -11.00 -19.23 -13.34
C ILE A 33 -10.98 -18.45 -14.67
N ALA A 34 -12.16 -18.26 -15.27
CA ALA A 34 -12.38 -17.22 -16.30
C ALA A 34 -12.96 -15.97 -15.63
N LYS A 35 -12.06 -15.11 -15.15
CA LYS A 35 -12.38 -13.98 -14.25
C LYS A 35 -13.48 -13.07 -14.80
N ASP A 36 -13.31 -12.55 -16.02
CA ASP A 36 -14.24 -11.58 -16.61
C ASP A 36 -15.63 -12.18 -16.87
N LEU A 37 -15.66 -13.45 -17.29
CA LEU A 37 -16.90 -14.19 -17.50
C LEU A 37 -17.65 -14.40 -16.19
N LEU A 38 -16.96 -14.89 -15.14
CA LEU A 38 -17.56 -15.10 -13.82
C LEU A 38 -18.07 -13.77 -13.23
N THR A 39 -17.29 -12.69 -13.33
CA THR A 39 -17.70 -11.35 -12.90
C THR A 39 -18.97 -10.90 -13.63
N THR A 40 -19.07 -11.11 -14.94
CA THR A 40 -20.24 -10.75 -15.73
C THR A 40 -21.49 -11.52 -15.30
N VAL A 41 -21.35 -12.84 -15.13
CA VAL A 41 -22.45 -13.72 -14.69
C VAL A 41 -22.93 -13.35 -13.30
N LEU A 42 -22.02 -13.17 -12.33
CA LEU A 42 -22.39 -12.78 -10.97
C LEU A 42 -23.02 -11.38 -10.95
N ASN A 43 -22.45 -10.39 -11.63
CA ASN A 43 -22.99 -9.02 -11.65
C ASN A 43 -24.43 -8.99 -12.18
N THR A 44 -24.69 -9.65 -13.30
CA THR A 44 -26.01 -9.66 -13.95
C THR A 44 -27.08 -10.27 -13.04
N ASN A 45 -26.79 -11.38 -12.37
CA ASN A 45 -27.78 -12.09 -11.54
C ASN A 45 -27.92 -11.47 -10.14
N THR A 46 -26.85 -10.87 -9.63
CA THR A 46 -26.82 -10.25 -8.31
C THR A 46 -27.57 -8.90 -8.28
N GLU A 47 -27.59 -8.18 -9.40
CA GLU A 47 -28.45 -6.99 -9.57
C GLU A 47 -29.95 -7.30 -9.34
N ALA A 48 -30.40 -8.54 -9.63
CA ALA A 48 -31.79 -8.95 -9.44
C ALA A 48 -32.19 -9.18 -7.97
N ILE A 49 -31.22 -9.33 -7.05
CA ILE A 49 -31.47 -9.58 -5.61
C ILE A 49 -32.15 -8.38 -4.93
N VAL A 50 -31.97 -7.17 -5.47
CA VAL A 50 -32.44 -5.93 -4.86
C VAL A 50 -33.95 -5.73 -5.08
N LEU A 51 -34.54 -6.42 -6.05
CA LEU A 51 -35.95 -6.27 -6.43
C LEU A 51 -36.93 -7.06 -5.54
N THR A 52 -36.47 -7.65 -4.42
CA THR A 52 -37.27 -8.42 -3.43
C THR A 52 -38.35 -9.30 -4.07
N SER A 53 -37.92 -10.43 -4.63
CA SER A 53 -38.76 -11.44 -5.30
C SER A 53 -38.30 -12.85 -4.93
N GLU A 54 -39.01 -13.91 -5.32
CA GLU A 54 -38.53 -15.30 -5.14
C GLU A 54 -37.15 -15.54 -5.80
N VAL A 55 -36.87 -14.82 -6.90
CA VAL A 55 -35.57 -14.83 -7.58
C VAL A 55 -34.46 -14.24 -6.69
N SER A 56 -34.78 -13.27 -5.83
CA SER A 56 -33.83 -12.69 -4.89
C SER A 56 -33.35 -13.71 -3.87
N ASP A 57 -34.24 -14.48 -3.25
CA ASP A 57 -33.85 -15.43 -2.20
C ASP A 57 -33.08 -16.62 -2.80
N LYS A 58 -33.44 -17.03 -4.02
CA LYS A 58 -32.67 -18.03 -4.77
C LYS A 58 -31.26 -17.56 -5.10
N ASN A 59 -31.10 -16.35 -5.61
CA ASN A 59 -29.77 -15.82 -5.96
C ASN A 59 -28.90 -15.61 -4.71
N LEU A 60 -29.49 -15.22 -3.57
CA LEU A 60 -28.80 -15.20 -2.27
C LEU A 60 -28.33 -16.59 -1.83
N LEU A 61 -29.18 -17.61 -1.98
CA LEU A 61 -28.81 -18.98 -1.69
C LEU A 61 -27.65 -19.46 -2.57
N ILE A 62 -27.65 -19.14 -3.86
CA ILE A 62 -26.55 -19.48 -4.78
C ILE A 62 -25.25 -18.81 -4.35
N LEU A 63 -25.26 -17.50 -4.02
CA LEU A 63 -24.07 -16.80 -3.55
C LEU A 63 -23.51 -17.42 -2.26
N SER A 64 -24.39 -17.79 -1.33
CA SER A 64 -24.03 -18.49 -0.09
C SER A 64 -23.44 -19.88 -0.36
N ARG A 65 -24.05 -20.67 -1.26
CA ARG A 65 -23.53 -21.98 -1.66
C ARG A 65 -22.15 -21.89 -2.32
N ILE A 66 -21.93 -20.92 -3.21
CA ILE A 66 -20.60 -20.66 -3.78
C ILE A 66 -19.60 -20.39 -2.65
N TYR A 67 -19.95 -19.52 -1.71
CA TYR A 67 -19.07 -19.14 -0.60
C TYR A 67 -18.68 -20.36 0.27
N PHE A 68 -19.66 -21.11 0.77
CA PHE A 68 -19.42 -22.24 1.66
C PHE A 68 -18.76 -23.44 0.96
N SER A 69 -19.07 -23.68 -0.32
CA SER A 69 -18.35 -24.70 -1.10
C SER A 69 -16.90 -24.29 -1.33
N GLY A 70 -16.63 -23.01 -1.60
CA GLY A 70 -15.28 -22.47 -1.68
C GLY A 70 -14.50 -22.62 -0.38
N LEU A 71 -15.15 -22.40 0.77
CA LEU A 71 -14.54 -22.60 2.09
C LEU A 71 -14.14 -24.06 2.32
N LYS A 72 -15.03 -25.00 2.00
CA LYS A 72 -14.75 -26.44 2.11
C LYS A 72 -13.56 -26.83 1.23
N VAL A 73 -13.52 -26.36 -0.03
CA VAL A 73 -12.41 -26.64 -0.95
C VAL A 73 -11.11 -26.03 -0.43
N LEU A 74 -11.14 -24.79 0.07
CA LEU A 74 -9.96 -24.12 0.64
C LEU A 74 -9.43 -24.86 1.87
N ALA A 75 -10.30 -25.24 2.81
CA ALA A 75 -9.91 -25.99 4.00
C ALA A 75 -9.27 -27.34 3.63
N GLN A 76 -9.85 -28.07 2.69
CA GLN A 76 -9.30 -29.33 2.20
C GLN A 76 -7.96 -29.15 1.48
N ALA A 77 -7.84 -28.15 0.60
CA ALA A 77 -6.62 -27.87 -0.15
C ALA A 77 -5.47 -27.43 0.76
N THR A 78 -5.77 -26.70 1.84
CA THR A 78 -4.80 -26.24 2.85
C THR A 78 -4.50 -27.29 3.93
N ASN A 79 -5.14 -28.47 3.90
CA ASN A 79 -5.12 -29.47 4.98
C ASN A 79 -5.54 -28.92 6.35
N TYR A 80 -6.40 -27.90 6.36
CA TYR A 80 -6.89 -27.32 7.61
C TYR A 80 -7.89 -28.27 8.29
N HIS A 81 -7.59 -28.65 9.53
CA HIS A 81 -8.52 -29.41 10.37
C HIS A 81 -9.04 -28.52 11.52
N PRO A 82 -10.38 -28.42 11.74
CA PRO A 82 -10.96 -27.61 12.81
C PRO A 82 -10.45 -27.94 14.22
N SER A 83 -9.84 -29.12 14.40
CA SER A 83 -9.25 -29.59 15.65
C SER A 83 -7.95 -28.86 16.05
N ASP A 84 -7.26 -28.20 15.12
CA ASP A 84 -5.93 -27.61 15.34
C ASP A 84 -5.97 -26.28 16.12
N VAL A 85 -7.15 -25.69 16.30
CA VAL A 85 -7.38 -24.46 17.07
C VAL A 85 -6.99 -24.60 18.55
N THR A 86 -6.96 -25.82 19.10
CA THR A 86 -6.61 -26.05 20.51
C THR A 86 -5.11 -26.19 20.78
N LYS A 87 -4.26 -26.26 19.74
CA LYS A 87 -2.80 -26.43 19.92
C LYS A 87 -1.99 -25.15 19.71
N LEU A 88 -2.47 -24.20 18.89
CA LEU A 88 -1.76 -22.93 18.66
C LEU A 88 -1.67 -22.04 19.91
N SER A 89 -2.52 -22.26 20.93
CA SER A 89 -2.45 -21.53 22.19
C SER A 89 -1.43 -22.10 23.20
N ASN A 90 -0.87 -23.30 22.97
CA ASN A 90 -0.08 -24.02 23.97
C ASN A 90 1.34 -24.45 23.55
N GLU A 91 1.77 -24.25 22.31
CA GLU A 91 3.14 -24.58 21.89
C GLU A 91 4.13 -23.44 22.12
N LYS A 92 4.31 -23.06 23.38
CA LYS A 92 5.65 -22.71 23.88
C LYS A 92 6.18 -23.96 24.56
N VAL A 93 7.38 -24.40 24.16
CA VAL A 93 8.22 -25.45 24.78
C VAL A 93 8.03 -26.89 24.23
N LYS A 94 8.71 -27.24 23.12
CA LYS A 94 9.86 -28.18 23.11
C LYS A 94 10.33 -28.57 21.70
N SER A 95 11.63 -28.83 21.66
CA SER A 95 12.56 -29.04 20.55
C SER A 95 12.57 -30.45 19.92
N ILE A 96 12.75 -30.47 18.59
CA ILE A 96 13.70 -31.28 17.76
C ILE A 96 13.63 -32.83 17.82
N VAL A 97 13.52 -33.48 16.65
CA VAL A 97 14.47 -34.46 16.04
C VAL A 97 13.74 -35.32 14.98
N GLY A 98 14.28 -35.39 13.74
CA GLY A 98 14.11 -36.58 12.87
C GLY A 98 13.89 -36.33 11.37
N ILE A 99 14.97 -36.11 10.62
CA ILE A 99 15.01 -36.00 9.14
C ILE A 99 14.93 -37.37 8.48
N SER A 100 14.19 -37.51 7.37
CA SER A 100 14.50 -38.52 6.34
C SER A 100 14.37 -37.93 4.94
N LYS A 101 15.46 -38.05 4.17
CA LYS A 101 15.69 -37.52 2.82
C LYS A 101 15.05 -38.43 1.76
N GLN A 102 14.38 -37.85 0.77
CA GLN A 102 14.23 -38.49 -0.54
C GLN A 102 14.43 -37.47 -1.68
N ASN A 103 15.38 -37.81 -2.56
CA ASN A 103 15.75 -37.07 -3.76
C ASN A 103 14.64 -37.15 -4.81
N ARG A 104 14.24 -36.01 -5.40
CA ARG A 104 13.56 -35.99 -6.70
C ARG A 104 14.11 -34.89 -7.60
N THR A 105 14.52 -35.32 -8.78
CA THR A 105 14.96 -34.57 -9.95
C THR A 105 13.79 -33.80 -10.57
N VAL A 106 13.97 -32.51 -10.83
CA VAL A 106 12.97 -31.60 -11.39
C VAL A 106 13.24 -31.39 -12.89
N SER A 107 12.27 -31.73 -13.74
CA SER A 107 12.18 -31.27 -15.12
C SER A 107 11.41 -29.95 -15.15
N SER A 108 11.93 -28.96 -15.88
CA SER A 108 11.36 -27.62 -16.00
C SER A 108 10.72 -27.43 -17.37
N GLU A 109 9.42 -27.18 -17.40
CA GLU A 109 8.72 -26.65 -18.58
C GLU A 109 8.15 -25.27 -18.29
N LYS A 110 8.27 -24.39 -19.29
CA LYS A 110 7.85 -22.98 -19.29
C LYS A 110 6.43 -22.87 -19.83
N LEU A 111 5.62 -22.01 -19.21
CA LEU A 111 4.38 -21.46 -19.78
C LEU A 111 4.60 -19.99 -20.15
N PHE A 112 3.96 -19.61 -21.25
CA PHE A 112 4.09 -18.36 -21.99
C PHE A 112 3.32 -17.18 -21.36
N ASP A 113 3.93 -16.01 -21.57
CA ASP A 113 3.47 -14.61 -21.60
C ASP A 113 2.10 -14.24 -21.05
N ASP A 114 2.13 -13.34 -20.05
CA ASP A 114 1.17 -12.24 -19.95
C ASP A 114 1.90 -10.94 -19.57
N GLU A 115 1.42 -9.82 -20.11
CA GLU A 115 2.06 -8.50 -20.11
C GLU A 115 2.11 -7.85 -18.72
N SER A 116 3.10 -8.24 -17.93
CA SER A 116 3.89 -7.44 -16.98
C SER A 116 4.54 -8.44 -16.05
N GLY A 117 5.87 -8.56 -16.12
CA GLY A 117 6.61 -9.51 -15.30
C GLY A 117 6.53 -9.12 -13.83
N ASP A 118 5.49 -9.60 -13.14
CA ASP A 118 5.32 -9.47 -11.70
C ASP A 118 6.42 -10.27 -11.02
N ILE A 119 7.29 -9.57 -10.30
CA ILE A 119 8.43 -10.21 -9.62
C ILE A 119 7.99 -11.14 -8.47
N THR A 120 6.75 -11.04 -7.98
CA THR A 120 6.22 -12.03 -7.03
C THR A 120 6.06 -13.42 -7.64
N GLU A 121 5.95 -13.50 -8.97
CA GLU A 121 5.77 -14.75 -9.72
C GLU A 121 7.12 -15.30 -10.22
N LEU A 122 8.16 -14.44 -10.28
CA LEU A 122 9.49 -14.76 -10.77
C LEU A 122 10.52 -14.75 -9.64
N ASN A 123 10.77 -15.95 -9.08
CA ASN A 123 11.86 -16.17 -8.13
C ASN A 123 13.23 -15.69 -8.66
N GLY A 124 14.13 -15.35 -7.73
CA GLY A 124 15.49 -14.87 -7.93
C GLY A 124 16.29 -15.62 -9.00
N ASN A 125 17.18 -14.88 -9.68
CA ASN A 125 17.83 -15.32 -10.92
C ASN A 125 18.55 -16.67 -10.81
N VAL A 126 18.03 -17.64 -11.57
CA VAL A 126 18.80 -18.78 -12.08
C VAL A 126 19.92 -18.25 -12.98
N SER A 127 21.16 -18.66 -12.69
CA SER A 127 22.31 -18.36 -13.53
C SER A 127 22.08 -18.85 -14.97
N LYS A 128 22.24 -17.95 -15.94
CA LYS A 128 22.10 -18.21 -17.38
C LYS A 128 22.88 -19.45 -17.82
N ASN A 129 22.22 -20.36 -18.52
CA ASN A 129 22.91 -21.20 -19.50
C ASN A 129 22.20 -21.16 -20.85
N THR A 130 23.01 -21.02 -21.89
CA THR A 130 22.61 -20.85 -23.29
C THR A 130 22.56 -22.22 -23.94
N SER A 131 21.39 -22.64 -24.43
CA SER A 131 21.31 -23.60 -25.53
C SER A 131 19.97 -23.48 -26.25
N LYS A 132 20.04 -23.01 -27.50
CA LYS A 132 19.00 -23.22 -28.51
C LYS A 132 18.88 -24.72 -28.77
N GLN A 133 17.71 -25.30 -28.58
CA GLN A 133 17.30 -26.50 -29.29
C GLN A 133 15.83 -26.37 -29.71
N THR A 134 15.62 -26.58 -31.00
CA THR A 134 14.36 -26.59 -31.73
C THR A 134 13.72 -27.98 -31.71
N LEU A 135 12.39 -27.98 -31.57
CA LEU A 135 11.37 -28.96 -32.05
C LEU A 135 11.23 -30.31 -31.30
N ASN A 136 10.02 -30.63 -30.81
CA ASN A 136 8.96 -31.28 -31.58
C ASN A 136 7.59 -31.16 -30.88
N GLU A 137 6.53 -31.31 -31.67
CA GLU A 137 5.12 -31.09 -31.36
C GLU A 137 4.52 -32.15 -30.42
N PHE A 138 3.41 -31.76 -29.77
CA PHE A 138 2.42 -32.55 -29.02
C PHE A 138 2.87 -33.24 -27.71
N ASP A 139 2.49 -32.63 -26.58
CA ASP A 139 1.97 -33.38 -25.43
C ASP A 139 0.90 -32.52 -24.72
N ASP A 140 -0.32 -33.04 -24.68
CA ASP A 140 -1.52 -32.37 -24.17
C ASP A 140 -1.50 -32.40 -22.64
N GLY A 141 -1.61 -31.23 -22.00
CA GLY A 141 -1.65 -31.12 -20.54
C GLY A 141 -2.88 -31.82 -19.95
N ASP A 142 -2.63 -32.75 -19.03
CA ASP A 142 -3.65 -33.50 -18.31
C ASP A 142 -4.60 -32.58 -17.52
N ASP A 143 -5.89 -32.76 -17.79
CA ASP A 143 -7.00 -32.02 -17.21
C ASP A 143 -7.31 -32.57 -15.80
N LEU A 144 -7.30 -31.69 -14.79
CA LEU A 144 -7.60 -31.99 -13.36
C LEU A 144 -9.07 -32.45 -13.12
N THR A 145 -9.87 -32.51 -14.19
CA THR A 145 -11.28 -32.93 -14.20
C THR A 145 -11.48 -34.45 -14.11
N THR A 146 -10.41 -35.26 -14.12
CA THR A 146 -10.48 -36.73 -14.17
C THR A 146 -10.52 -37.44 -12.81
N LEU A 147 -10.95 -36.76 -11.73
CA LEU A 147 -11.34 -37.44 -10.48
C LEU A 147 -12.78 -37.96 -10.58
N SER A 148 -13.02 -38.91 -11.48
CA SER A 148 -14.23 -39.74 -11.47
C SER A 148 -13.90 -41.14 -10.96
N GLY A 149 -14.67 -41.59 -9.96
CA GLY A 149 -14.41 -42.76 -9.15
C GLY A 149 -14.09 -44.03 -9.94
N GLY A 150 -13.00 -44.70 -9.54
CA GLY A 150 -12.64 -46.02 -10.03
C GLY A 150 -13.70 -47.04 -9.66
N ARG A 151 -14.59 -47.37 -10.60
CA ARG A 151 -15.32 -48.63 -10.62
C ARG A 151 -14.33 -49.75 -10.88
N GLN A 152 -13.90 -50.46 -9.83
CA GLN A 152 -13.41 -51.82 -9.96
C GLN A 152 -14.51 -52.78 -9.50
N GLY A 153 -15.09 -53.48 -10.47
CA GLY A 153 -15.84 -54.69 -10.19
C GLY A 153 -14.88 -55.82 -9.86
N SER A 154 -15.07 -56.42 -8.68
CA SER A 154 -14.74 -57.81 -8.43
C SER A 154 -15.69 -58.32 -7.35
N GLN A 155 -16.48 -59.34 -7.70
CA GLN A 155 -17.25 -60.15 -6.78
C GLN A 155 -16.31 -60.73 -5.71
N ASP A 156 -16.63 -60.57 -4.42
CA ASP A 156 -16.87 -61.73 -3.54
C ASP A 156 -17.24 -61.34 -2.09
N SER A 157 -18.27 -62.05 -1.60
CA SER A 157 -18.59 -62.42 -0.21
C SER A 157 -19.09 -61.38 0.82
N LEU A 158 -20.28 -61.71 1.34
CA LEU A 158 -21.02 -61.15 2.46
C LEU A 158 -20.21 -61.08 3.77
N SER A 159 -20.23 -59.91 4.44
CA SER A 159 -20.42 -59.84 5.89
C SER A 159 -20.98 -58.48 6.31
N ASN A 160 -22.22 -58.47 6.82
CA ASN A 160 -22.86 -57.34 7.47
C ASN A 160 -22.17 -57.04 8.82
N ASN A 161 -21.72 -55.81 9.01
CA ASN A 161 -21.60 -55.16 10.32
C ASN A 161 -21.79 -53.64 10.14
N PRO A 162 -22.65 -52.98 10.94
CA PRO A 162 -22.85 -51.54 10.87
C PRO A 162 -21.71 -50.86 11.64
N GLY A 163 -20.61 -50.58 10.95
CA GLY A 163 -19.50 -49.78 11.46
C GLY A 163 -19.68 -48.31 11.07
N PHE A 164 -19.54 -47.43 12.07
CA PHE A 164 -19.49 -45.97 11.99
C PHE A 164 -18.86 -45.41 10.70
N PRO A 165 -19.37 -44.29 10.15
CA PRO A 165 -18.79 -43.70 8.95
C PRO A 165 -17.34 -43.31 9.23
N LEU A 166 -16.45 -43.93 8.44
CA LEU A 166 -15.03 -43.64 8.39
C LEU A 166 -14.82 -42.18 7.99
N LYS A 167 -13.79 -41.58 8.60
CA LYS A 167 -13.26 -40.23 8.37
C LYS A 167 -13.41 -39.80 6.91
N ASP A 168 -13.96 -38.62 6.67
CA ASP A 168 -13.88 -37.95 5.36
C ASP A 168 -12.40 -37.92 4.93
N GLU A 169 -12.04 -38.77 3.97
CA GLU A 169 -10.72 -38.73 3.35
C GLU A 169 -10.62 -37.39 2.61
N ASN A 170 -9.60 -36.61 2.93
CA ASN A 170 -9.37 -35.33 2.27
C ASN A 170 -9.22 -35.57 0.76
N ALA A 171 -10.20 -35.11 -0.02
CA ALA A 171 -10.33 -35.41 -1.45
C ALA A 171 -9.14 -34.89 -2.30
N PHE A 172 -8.34 -33.97 -1.75
CA PHE A 172 -7.18 -33.38 -2.41
C PHE A 172 -5.84 -33.87 -1.82
N SER A 173 -5.86 -34.85 -0.92
CA SER A 173 -4.65 -35.42 -0.32
C SER A 173 -3.70 -36.07 -1.34
N ASN A 174 -4.22 -36.52 -2.48
CA ASN A 174 -3.47 -37.16 -3.55
C ASN A 174 -2.87 -36.17 -4.56
N LEU A 175 -3.21 -34.87 -4.50
CA LEU A 175 -2.67 -33.86 -5.40
C LEU A 175 -1.20 -33.56 -5.10
N SER A 176 -0.43 -33.21 -6.13
CA SER A 176 0.93 -32.70 -5.91
C SER A 176 0.88 -31.37 -5.15
N GLU A 177 1.97 -31.03 -4.45
CA GLU A 177 2.04 -29.77 -3.70
C GLU A 177 1.83 -28.55 -4.60
N LYS A 178 2.36 -28.59 -5.82
CA LYS A 178 2.15 -27.55 -6.83
C LYS A 178 0.67 -27.41 -7.21
N ASP A 179 0.02 -28.52 -7.55
CA ASP A 179 -1.41 -28.48 -7.95
C ASP A 179 -2.31 -28.04 -6.80
N ARG A 180 -1.94 -28.37 -5.55
CA ARG A 180 -2.64 -27.88 -4.35
C ARG A 180 -2.50 -26.37 -4.18
N ILE A 181 -1.29 -25.83 -4.37
CA ILE A 181 -1.06 -24.37 -4.30
C ILE A 181 -1.78 -23.66 -5.45
N ASP A 182 -1.77 -24.22 -6.65
CA ASP A 182 -2.50 -23.67 -7.79
C ASP A 182 -4.02 -23.68 -7.55
N LEU A 183 -4.56 -24.76 -6.95
CA LEU A 183 -5.95 -24.84 -6.50
C LEU A 183 -6.27 -23.77 -5.44
N ILE A 184 -5.41 -23.60 -4.43
CA ILE A 184 -5.56 -22.54 -3.42
C ILE A 184 -5.62 -21.17 -4.12
N GLY A 185 -4.67 -20.88 -5.01
CA GLY A 185 -4.64 -19.63 -5.78
C GLY A 185 -5.93 -19.42 -6.58
N ASN A 186 -6.45 -20.45 -7.22
CA ASN A 186 -7.71 -20.38 -7.97
C ASN A 186 -8.92 -20.09 -7.07
N VAL A 187 -9.02 -20.77 -5.92
CA VAL A 187 -10.08 -20.54 -4.93
C VAL A 187 -10.04 -19.11 -4.40
N LEU A 188 -8.85 -18.60 -4.07
CA LEU A 188 -8.67 -17.22 -3.63
C LEU A 188 -9.11 -16.21 -4.69
N LYS A 189 -8.78 -16.44 -5.97
CA LYS A 189 -9.23 -15.59 -7.09
C LYS A 189 -10.76 -15.60 -7.24
N ILE A 190 -11.42 -16.75 -7.07
CA ILE A 190 -12.88 -16.85 -7.11
C ILE A 190 -13.50 -16.07 -5.94
N PHE A 191 -12.96 -16.19 -4.72
CA PHE A 191 -13.41 -15.36 -3.60
C PHE A 191 -13.21 -13.86 -3.85
N GLN A 192 -12.09 -13.46 -4.45
CA GLN A 192 -11.89 -12.05 -4.83
C GLN A 192 -12.95 -11.57 -5.82
N VAL A 193 -13.32 -12.38 -6.81
CA VAL A 193 -14.41 -12.07 -7.75
C VAL A 193 -15.76 -11.99 -7.03
N TRP A 194 -16.03 -12.90 -6.08
CA TRP A 194 -17.25 -12.88 -5.27
C TRP A 194 -17.38 -11.60 -4.44
N PHE A 195 -16.34 -11.17 -3.72
CA PHE A 195 -16.36 -9.91 -2.97
C PHE A 195 -16.41 -8.68 -3.91
N GLN A 196 -15.71 -8.72 -5.04
CA GLN A 196 -15.74 -7.63 -6.02
C GLN A 196 -17.14 -7.45 -6.62
N ASN A 197 -17.83 -8.55 -6.91
CA ASN A 197 -19.21 -8.52 -7.40
C ASN A 197 -20.13 -7.76 -6.44
N LEU A 198 -20.02 -7.99 -5.14
CA LEU A 198 -20.81 -7.26 -4.16
C LEU A 198 -20.50 -5.75 -4.15
N ILE A 199 -19.22 -5.38 -4.29
CA ILE A 199 -18.79 -3.97 -4.39
C ILE A 199 -19.36 -3.31 -5.65
N ASP A 200 -19.21 -3.95 -6.81
CA ASP A 200 -19.63 -3.41 -8.10
C ASP A 200 -21.14 -3.19 -8.17
N VAL A 201 -21.91 -4.16 -7.66
CA VAL A 201 -23.38 -4.08 -7.69
C VAL A 201 -23.87 -3.01 -6.72
N ASP A 202 -23.36 -2.92 -5.49
CA ASP A 202 -23.75 -1.84 -4.58
C ASP A 202 -23.43 -0.45 -5.14
N PHE A 203 -22.24 -0.27 -5.74
CA PHE A 203 -21.89 1.00 -6.38
C PHE A 203 -22.84 1.37 -7.52
N LYS A 204 -23.22 0.41 -8.37
CA LYS A 204 -24.21 0.63 -9.43
C LYS A 204 -25.58 1.02 -8.87
N LEU A 205 -26.01 0.38 -7.78
CA LEU A 205 -27.29 0.67 -7.13
C LEU A 205 -27.32 2.08 -6.56
N GLU A 206 -26.25 2.49 -5.87
CA GLU A 206 -26.09 3.85 -5.35
C GLU A 206 -26.19 4.90 -6.45
N VAL A 207 -25.44 4.73 -7.55
CA VAL A 207 -25.46 5.65 -8.70
C VAL A 207 -26.85 5.71 -9.34
N SER A 208 -27.55 4.57 -9.41
CA SER A 208 -28.87 4.50 -10.05
C SER A 208 -30.03 5.06 -9.21
N GLN A 209 -29.79 5.41 -7.93
CA GLN A 209 -30.82 5.84 -6.95
C GLN A 209 -32.01 4.88 -6.82
N ARG A 210 -31.90 3.63 -7.30
CA ARG A 210 -33.03 2.68 -7.39
C ARG A 210 -33.48 2.12 -6.04
N SER A 211 -32.64 2.22 -5.01
CA SER A 211 -32.95 1.71 -3.67
C SER A 211 -32.20 2.50 -2.60
N SER A 212 -32.78 3.60 -2.12
CA SER A 212 -32.31 4.22 -0.88
C SER A 212 -32.64 3.29 0.30
N GLY A 213 -31.68 2.48 0.74
CA GLY A 213 -31.77 1.74 2.00
C GLY A 213 -31.61 0.21 1.96
N ILE A 214 -31.48 -0.43 0.78
CA ILE A 214 -31.15 -1.87 0.70
C ILE A 214 -29.69 -1.99 0.24
N GLN A 215 -28.80 -2.38 1.15
CA GLN A 215 -27.42 -2.75 0.81
C GLN A 215 -27.33 -4.26 0.62
N LEU A 216 -26.95 -4.66 -0.59
CA LEU A 216 -26.86 -6.06 -0.97
C LEU A 216 -25.81 -6.78 -0.14
N LYS A 217 -24.63 -6.17 0.08
CA LYS A 217 -23.54 -6.77 0.87
C LYS A 217 -24.01 -7.17 2.26
N LEU A 218 -24.65 -6.27 3.01
CA LEU A 218 -25.14 -6.55 4.35
C LEU A 218 -26.15 -7.68 4.34
N ARG A 219 -27.10 -7.69 3.39
CA ARG A 219 -28.07 -8.77 3.24
C ARG A 219 -27.39 -10.12 2.95
N VAL A 220 -26.38 -10.14 2.09
CA VAL A 220 -25.58 -11.34 1.79
C VAL A 220 -24.81 -11.80 3.03
N PHE A 221 -24.17 -10.89 3.77
CA PHE A 221 -23.41 -11.21 4.97
C PHE A 221 -24.29 -11.72 6.12
N GLU A 222 -25.49 -11.14 6.28
CA GLU A 222 -26.51 -11.59 7.23
C GLU A 222 -27.08 -12.96 6.86
N PHE A 223 -27.23 -13.23 5.57
CA PHE A 223 -27.67 -14.55 5.10
C PHE A 223 -26.58 -15.61 5.29
N CYS A 224 -25.30 -15.25 5.12
CA CYS A 224 -24.17 -16.16 5.30
C CYS A 224 -23.85 -16.41 6.79
N GLY A 225 -23.99 -15.40 7.65
CA GLY A 225 -23.78 -15.55 9.09
C GLY A 225 -25.09 -15.45 9.85
N GLU A 226 -25.57 -16.54 10.46
CA GLU A 226 -26.75 -16.53 11.33
C GLU A 226 -26.67 -15.35 12.34
N ASN A 227 -27.43 -14.28 12.08
CA ASN A 227 -27.47 -13.03 12.86
C ASN A 227 -26.24 -12.09 12.75
N SER A 228 -25.57 -12.01 11.59
CA SER A 228 -24.52 -11.01 11.31
C SER A 228 -23.35 -11.00 12.31
N ASN A 229 -23.06 -12.16 12.92
CA ASN A 229 -21.99 -12.29 13.92
C ASN A 229 -20.58 -12.42 13.31
N GLY A 230 -20.45 -12.35 11.98
CA GLY A 230 -19.15 -12.47 11.29
C GLY A 230 -18.54 -13.88 11.28
N SER A 231 -19.26 -14.90 11.76
CA SER A 231 -18.77 -16.29 11.86
C SER A 231 -18.22 -16.84 10.55
N PHE A 232 -18.89 -16.56 9.42
CA PHE A 232 -18.45 -16.98 8.10
C PHE A 232 -17.08 -16.38 7.72
N LEU A 233 -16.83 -15.10 8.06
CA LEU A 233 -15.53 -14.47 7.85
C LEU A 233 -14.46 -14.99 8.82
N ILE A 234 -14.83 -15.30 10.06
CA ILE A 234 -13.90 -15.88 11.04
C ILE A 234 -13.35 -17.21 10.50
N GLU A 235 -14.22 -18.05 9.93
CA GLU A 235 -13.80 -19.33 9.33
C GLU A 235 -12.84 -19.11 8.14
N LEU A 236 -13.21 -18.24 7.19
CA LEU A 236 -12.33 -17.88 6.07
C LEU A 236 -10.96 -17.40 6.56
N PHE A 237 -10.95 -16.44 7.48
CA PHE A 237 -9.73 -15.81 7.98
C PHE A 237 -8.87 -16.78 8.77
N THR A 238 -9.47 -17.71 9.52
CA THR A 238 -8.72 -18.74 10.25
C THR A 238 -8.01 -19.70 9.29
N ILE A 239 -8.68 -20.12 8.22
CA ILE A 239 -8.07 -20.95 7.17
C ILE A 239 -6.92 -20.20 6.49
N LEU A 240 -7.15 -18.93 6.10
CA LEU A 240 -6.14 -18.08 5.49
C LEU A 240 -4.93 -17.86 6.41
N LYS A 241 -5.16 -17.59 7.69
CA LYS A 241 -4.10 -17.41 8.68
C LYS A 241 -3.27 -18.67 8.82
N SER A 242 -3.91 -19.83 8.94
CA SER A 242 -3.23 -21.13 9.00
C SER A 242 -2.37 -21.40 7.76
N PHE A 243 -2.91 -21.09 6.56
CA PHE A 243 -2.17 -21.22 5.31
C PHE A 243 -0.96 -20.28 5.28
N LEU A 244 -1.15 -18.98 5.57
CA LEU A 244 -0.07 -17.99 5.59
C LEU A 244 1.02 -18.37 6.60
N ALA A 245 0.65 -18.79 7.82
CA ALA A 245 1.59 -19.21 8.84
C ALA A 245 2.45 -20.40 8.38
N THR A 246 1.84 -21.37 7.69
CA THR A 246 2.53 -22.56 7.16
C THR A 246 3.46 -22.18 6.00
N ALA A 247 2.95 -21.45 5.01
CA ALA A 247 3.70 -21.05 3.83
C ALA A 247 4.89 -20.12 4.18
N ILE A 248 4.70 -19.19 5.12
CA ILE A 248 5.78 -18.32 5.61
C ILE A 248 6.85 -19.14 6.32
N LYS A 249 6.45 -20.10 7.15
CA LYS A 249 7.39 -20.97 7.87
C LYS A 249 8.21 -21.84 6.91
N GLU A 250 7.59 -22.37 5.85
CA GLU A 250 8.30 -23.12 4.81
C GLU A 250 9.36 -22.25 4.11
N ILE A 251 9.06 -20.98 3.83
CA ILE A 251 10.04 -20.02 3.27
C ILE A 251 11.17 -19.72 4.29
N GLU A 252 10.83 -19.59 5.58
CA GLU A 252 11.81 -19.38 6.65
C GLU A 252 12.78 -20.55 6.78
N ASP A 253 12.27 -21.79 6.79
CA ASP A 253 13.03 -23.03 7.03
C ASP A 253 13.83 -23.50 5.80
N THR A 254 13.56 -22.94 4.61
CA THR A 254 14.26 -23.33 3.38
C THR A 254 15.59 -22.57 3.22
N ASP A 255 16.69 -23.34 3.12
CA ASP A 255 18.06 -22.83 2.98
C ASP A 255 18.45 -22.48 1.53
N SER A 256 17.71 -22.99 0.53
CA SER A 256 18.00 -22.77 -0.89
C SER A 256 17.11 -21.70 -1.53
N GLU A 257 17.63 -20.96 -2.50
CA GLU A 257 16.88 -20.12 -3.46
C GLU A 257 16.01 -20.97 -4.42
N SER A 258 15.29 -21.95 -3.89
CA SER A 258 14.30 -22.73 -4.62
C SER A 258 13.10 -21.86 -4.94
N LYS A 259 12.42 -22.15 -6.05
CA LYS A 259 11.18 -21.48 -6.39
C LYS A 259 10.15 -21.69 -5.28
N PHE A 260 9.84 -20.64 -4.51
CA PHE A 260 8.82 -20.70 -3.49
C PHE A 260 7.44 -20.78 -4.17
N ILE A 261 6.89 -21.99 -4.25
CA ILE A 261 5.67 -22.28 -5.01
C ILE A 261 4.47 -21.53 -4.40
N SER A 262 4.46 -21.35 -3.08
CA SER A 262 3.39 -20.69 -2.32
C SER A 262 3.29 -19.17 -2.50
N LEU A 263 4.27 -18.49 -3.12
CA LEU A 263 4.28 -17.03 -3.26
C LEU A 263 3.06 -16.48 -4.00
N SER A 264 2.63 -17.15 -5.07
CA SER A 264 1.44 -16.77 -5.82
C SER A 264 0.19 -16.80 -4.94
N ALA A 265 0.01 -17.87 -4.15
CA ALA A 265 -1.12 -17.98 -3.22
C ALA A 265 -1.02 -16.99 -2.03
N ILE A 266 0.18 -16.62 -1.57
CA ILE A 266 0.38 -15.56 -0.56
C ILE A 266 -0.08 -14.21 -1.12
N LYS A 267 0.33 -13.86 -2.35
CA LYS A 267 -0.13 -12.66 -3.08
C LYS A 267 -1.65 -12.63 -3.17
N GLU A 268 -2.28 -13.72 -3.58
CA GLU A 268 -3.73 -13.79 -3.70
C GLU A 268 -4.46 -13.73 -2.34
N SER A 269 -3.82 -14.21 -1.26
CA SER A 269 -4.35 -14.08 0.10
C SER A 269 -4.37 -12.60 0.55
N ILE A 270 -3.28 -11.86 0.30
CA ILE A 270 -3.18 -10.42 0.59
C ILE A 270 -4.23 -9.64 -0.21
N ASN A 271 -4.39 -9.96 -1.50
CA ASN A 271 -5.40 -9.35 -2.37
C ASN A 271 -6.83 -9.64 -1.89
N LEU A 272 -7.10 -10.88 -1.46
CA LEU A 272 -8.39 -11.24 -0.88
C LEU A 272 -8.68 -10.44 0.39
N LEU A 273 -7.75 -10.38 1.34
CA LEU A 273 -7.90 -9.59 2.57
C LEU A 273 -8.20 -8.12 2.27
N LYS A 274 -7.53 -7.52 1.29
CA LYS A 274 -7.84 -6.17 0.80
C LYS A 274 -9.27 -6.07 0.28
N LYS A 275 -9.72 -7.00 -0.57
CA LYS A 275 -11.08 -6.99 -1.13
C LYS A 275 -12.15 -7.10 -0.04
N VAL A 276 -11.97 -8.00 0.92
CA VAL A 276 -12.86 -8.12 2.09
C VAL A 276 -12.87 -6.81 2.87
N PHE A 277 -11.69 -6.26 3.17
CA PHE A 277 -11.57 -4.99 3.89
C PHE A 277 -12.29 -3.84 3.17
N THR A 278 -12.02 -3.64 1.87
CA THR A 278 -12.68 -2.61 1.05
C THR A 278 -14.19 -2.81 1.01
N SER A 279 -14.68 -4.05 0.92
CA SER A 279 -16.11 -4.34 0.91
C SER A 279 -16.83 -3.90 2.19
N ILE A 280 -16.16 -3.98 3.34
CA ILE A 280 -16.71 -3.58 4.64
C ILE A 280 -16.51 -2.08 4.89
N PHE A 281 -15.32 -1.56 4.56
CA PHE A 281 -14.92 -0.21 4.96
C PHE A 281 -15.61 0.89 4.16
N LEU A 282 -15.85 0.69 2.86
CA LEU A 282 -16.53 1.69 2.01
C LEU A 282 -17.92 2.06 2.54
N ASP A 283 -18.61 1.12 3.19
CA ASP A 283 -19.97 1.31 3.64
C ASP A 283 -20.04 1.95 5.04
N LEU A 284 -18.93 2.03 5.79
CA LEU A 284 -18.91 2.61 7.14
C LEU A 284 -19.25 4.10 7.15
N ASP A 285 -18.81 4.84 6.13
CA ASP A 285 -19.08 6.29 6.00
C ASP A 285 -20.52 6.58 5.58
N MET A 286 -21.23 5.59 5.05
CA MET A 286 -22.60 5.73 4.55
C MET A 286 -23.65 5.65 5.68
N HIS A 287 -23.31 5.07 6.83
CA HIS A 287 -24.23 4.85 7.94
C HIS A 287 -23.91 5.71 9.15
N LYS A 288 -24.94 6.12 9.91
CA LYS A 288 -24.70 6.90 11.12
C LYS A 288 -24.22 5.98 12.24
N LYS A 289 -23.31 6.50 13.08
CA LYS A 289 -22.88 5.83 14.30
C LYS A 289 -24.11 5.49 15.17
N GLY A 290 -24.38 4.21 15.35
CA GLY A 290 -25.48 3.70 16.17
C GLY A 290 -26.55 2.91 15.41
N ASP A 291 -26.60 3.04 14.08
CA ASP A 291 -27.49 2.27 13.21
C ASP A 291 -27.17 0.77 13.28
N ASN A 292 -28.14 -0.09 13.02
CA ASN A 292 -27.93 -1.54 13.09
C ASN A 292 -26.95 -2.01 12.01
N GLU A 293 -27.04 -1.41 10.82
CA GLU A 293 -26.16 -1.59 9.68
C GLU A 293 -24.73 -1.19 10.03
N PHE A 294 -24.55 -0.02 10.65
CA PHE A 294 -23.25 0.43 11.16
C PHE A 294 -22.66 -0.56 12.17
N LYS A 295 -23.48 -1.06 13.12
CA LYS A 295 -23.05 -2.07 14.10
C LYS A 295 -22.66 -3.38 13.43
N SER A 296 -23.40 -3.83 12.42
CA SER A 296 -23.08 -5.04 11.65
C SER A 296 -21.76 -4.89 10.90
N LEU A 297 -21.52 -3.76 10.23
CA LEU A 297 -20.24 -3.48 9.56
C LEU A 297 -19.07 -3.43 10.53
N VAL A 298 -19.26 -2.79 11.69
CA VAL A 298 -18.25 -2.76 12.76
C VAL A 298 -17.93 -4.17 13.28
N LYS A 299 -18.93 -5.04 13.46
CA LYS A 299 -18.70 -6.45 13.81
C LYS A 299 -17.89 -7.19 12.75
N LEU A 300 -18.21 -7.01 11.46
CA LEU A 300 -17.46 -7.63 10.36
C LEU A 300 -16.01 -7.13 10.32
N LEU A 301 -15.81 -5.82 10.55
CA LEU A 301 -14.47 -5.24 10.67
C LEU A 301 -13.69 -5.83 11.86
N SER A 302 -14.37 -6.09 12.98
CA SER A 302 -13.75 -6.62 14.19
C SER A 302 -13.15 -8.03 14.01
N VAL A 303 -13.60 -8.78 13.00
CA VAL A 303 -13.07 -10.10 12.65
C VAL A 303 -11.57 -10.04 12.28
N PHE A 304 -11.10 -8.95 11.67
CA PHE A 304 -9.66 -8.74 11.42
C PHE A 304 -8.85 -8.67 12.71
N PHE A 305 -9.43 -8.15 13.80
CA PHE A 305 -8.77 -7.98 15.09
C PHE A 305 -8.95 -9.20 15.99
N GLU A 306 -10.01 -9.98 15.79
CA GLU A 306 -10.24 -11.24 16.48
C GLU A 306 -9.32 -12.36 15.97
N VAL A 307 -9.21 -12.52 14.65
CA VAL A 307 -8.33 -13.55 14.05
C VAL A 307 -6.86 -13.14 14.13
N ASP A 308 -6.58 -11.83 13.99
CA ASP A 308 -5.27 -11.19 14.11
C ASP A 308 -4.18 -11.77 13.19
N PHE A 309 -3.85 -11.09 12.09
CA PHE A 309 -2.78 -11.47 11.15
C PHE A 309 -1.44 -10.78 11.45
N ALA A 310 -1.30 -10.07 12.58
CA ALA A 310 -0.14 -9.21 12.83
C ALA A 310 1.19 -9.99 12.82
N ASP A 311 1.22 -11.19 13.38
CA ASP A 311 2.43 -12.02 13.43
C ASP A 311 2.86 -12.51 12.03
N GLU A 312 1.90 -12.99 11.22
CA GLU A 312 2.17 -13.40 9.83
C GLU A 312 2.65 -12.22 8.99
N PHE A 313 2.02 -11.06 9.14
CA PHE A 313 2.43 -9.84 8.45
C PHE A 313 3.83 -9.38 8.88
N TRP A 314 4.14 -9.44 10.16
CA TRP A 314 5.46 -9.11 10.69
C TRP A 314 6.54 -10.04 10.12
N LYS A 315 6.30 -11.35 10.07
CA LYS A 315 7.23 -12.32 9.46
C LYS A 315 7.41 -12.06 7.96
N LEU A 316 6.34 -11.75 7.24
CA LEU A 316 6.42 -11.40 5.82
C LEU A 316 7.27 -10.14 5.57
N ILE A 317 7.18 -9.14 6.46
CA ILE A 317 8.05 -7.94 6.39
C ILE A 317 9.51 -8.34 6.56
N LYS A 318 9.83 -9.22 7.51
CA LYS A 318 11.20 -9.71 7.72
C LYS A 318 11.72 -10.47 6.50
N LEU A 319 10.95 -11.39 5.93
CA LEU A 319 11.34 -12.15 4.75
C LEU A 319 11.60 -11.28 3.51
N THR A 320 10.92 -10.13 3.43
CA THR A 320 11.04 -9.14 2.35
C THR A 320 12.04 -8.03 2.65
N SER A 321 12.74 -8.09 3.78
CA SER A 321 13.76 -7.12 4.16
C SER A 321 15.15 -7.73 4.01
N PRO A 322 16.16 -6.97 3.58
CA PRO A 322 17.55 -7.45 3.59
C PRO A 322 17.98 -7.74 5.03
N ASP A 323 18.86 -8.72 5.19
CA ASP A 323 19.43 -9.09 6.49
C ASP A 323 20.88 -8.59 6.60
N LEU A 324 21.30 -8.18 7.79
CA LEU A 324 22.65 -7.67 8.03
C LEU A 324 23.52 -8.81 8.60
N GLU A 325 24.46 -9.29 7.79
CA GLU A 325 25.41 -10.33 8.18
C GLU A 325 26.85 -9.85 7.94
N ASP A 326 27.73 -10.00 8.92
CA ASP A 326 29.16 -9.63 8.81
C ASP A 326 29.40 -8.21 8.23
N ASN A 327 28.60 -7.23 8.68
CA ASN A 327 28.59 -5.83 8.22
C ASN A 327 28.17 -5.62 6.75
N ASN A 328 27.64 -6.64 6.07
CA ASN A 328 27.10 -6.53 4.72
C ASN A 328 25.63 -6.91 4.70
N TYR A 329 24.84 -6.17 3.91
CA TYR A 329 23.45 -6.52 3.69
C TYR A 329 23.34 -7.62 2.65
N LYS A 330 22.70 -8.73 3.02
CA LYS A 330 22.26 -9.77 2.10
C LYS A 330 20.92 -9.38 1.47
N PRO A 331 20.66 -9.79 0.22
CA PRO A 331 19.35 -9.59 -0.40
C PRO A 331 18.24 -10.29 0.42
N PRO A 332 17.01 -9.77 0.37
CA PRO A 332 15.87 -10.41 1.03
C PRO A 332 15.61 -11.82 0.46
N LYS A 333 15.03 -12.70 1.28
CA LYS A 333 14.66 -14.07 0.86
C LYS A 333 13.63 -14.06 -0.28
N ILE A 334 12.66 -13.14 -0.20
CA ILE A 334 11.60 -12.96 -1.21
C ILE A 334 11.41 -11.47 -1.51
N VAL A 335 10.94 -11.15 -2.71
CA VAL A 335 10.65 -9.77 -3.10
C VAL A 335 9.19 -9.67 -3.53
N LEU A 336 8.46 -8.71 -2.97
CA LEU A 336 7.11 -8.38 -3.42
C LEU A 336 7.18 -7.32 -4.51
N SER A 337 6.30 -7.44 -5.51
CA SER A 337 6.11 -6.42 -6.52
C SER A 337 5.59 -5.14 -5.89
N LEU A 338 5.81 -4.00 -6.57
CA LEU A 338 5.33 -2.71 -6.08
C LEU A 338 3.82 -2.75 -5.82
N GLU A 339 3.04 -3.41 -6.68
CA GLU A 339 1.60 -3.52 -6.51
C GLU A 339 1.19 -4.35 -5.27
N THR A 340 1.81 -5.52 -5.08
CA THR A 340 1.54 -6.38 -3.94
C THR A 340 1.98 -5.69 -2.64
N MET A 341 3.15 -5.05 -2.65
CA MET A 341 3.64 -4.27 -1.52
C MET A 341 2.73 -3.09 -1.18
N SER A 342 2.27 -2.32 -2.18
CA SER A 342 1.32 -1.23 -1.97
C SER A 342 0.01 -1.71 -1.35
N THR A 343 -0.52 -2.85 -1.79
CA THR A 343 -1.73 -3.45 -1.22
C THR A 343 -1.50 -3.90 0.22
N PHE A 344 -0.39 -4.59 0.47
CA PHE A 344 0.00 -5.06 1.80
C PHE A 344 0.19 -3.89 2.78
N TYR A 345 0.89 -2.84 2.36
CA TYR A 345 1.09 -1.64 3.16
C TYR A 345 -0.23 -0.91 3.43
N LEU A 346 -1.12 -0.80 2.44
CA LEU A 346 -2.42 -0.18 2.65
C LEU A 346 -3.21 -0.92 3.73
N LEU A 347 -3.27 -2.26 3.64
CA LEU A 347 -3.97 -3.09 4.61
C LEU A 347 -3.41 -2.89 6.02
N MET A 348 -2.10 -3.03 6.21
CA MET A 348 -1.48 -2.85 7.52
C MET A 348 -1.65 -1.44 8.08
N GLY A 349 -1.46 -0.41 7.25
CA GLY A 349 -1.55 0.98 7.66
C GLY A 349 -2.96 1.35 8.12
N VAL A 350 -3.99 0.90 7.39
CA VAL A 350 -5.37 1.18 7.76
C VAL A 350 -5.77 0.40 9.01
N LEU A 351 -5.42 -0.90 9.11
CA LEU A 351 -5.70 -1.70 10.30
C LEU A 351 -5.03 -1.11 11.55
N ALA A 352 -3.79 -0.65 11.46
CA ALA A 352 -3.07 -0.02 12.57
C ALA A 352 -3.67 1.33 13.00
N ASN A 353 -4.24 2.11 12.08
CA ASN A 353 -4.88 3.40 12.36
C ASN A 353 -6.39 3.33 12.55
N THR A 354 -6.98 2.13 12.55
CA THR A 354 -8.42 1.96 12.80
C THR A 354 -8.76 2.54 14.18
N PRO A 355 -9.70 3.51 14.27
CA PRO A 355 -10.03 4.18 15.52
C PRO A 355 -10.48 3.21 16.61
N SER A 356 -10.03 3.44 17.85
CA SER A 356 -10.42 2.58 18.98
C SER A 356 -11.92 2.55 19.24
N SER A 357 -12.63 3.62 18.87
CA SER A 357 -14.09 3.71 18.94
C SER A 357 -14.83 2.71 18.05
N LEU A 358 -14.17 2.13 17.04
CA LEU A 358 -14.74 1.07 16.21
C LEU A 358 -14.54 -0.31 16.83
N PHE A 359 -13.68 -0.45 17.83
CA PHE A 359 -13.64 -1.66 18.64
C PHE A 359 -14.79 -1.55 19.65
N SER A 360 -15.66 -2.57 19.65
CA SER A 360 -16.81 -2.61 20.54
C SER A 360 -16.36 -2.34 21.98
N GLU A 361 -17.16 -1.51 22.68
CA GLU A 361 -17.08 -1.28 24.12
C GLU A 361 -16.68 -2.57 24.81
N GLY A 362 -15.43 -2.65 25.28
CA GLY A 362 -14.96 -3.80 26.01
C GLY A 362 -16.01 -4.14 27.05
N LYS A 363 -16.41 -5.42 27.12
CA LYS A 363 -17.33 -5.94 28.13
C LYS A 363 -17.06 -5.16 29.40
N ARG A 364 -17.99 -4.29 29.83
CA ARG A 364 -17.85 -3.58 31.10
C ARG A 364 -17.71 -4.69 32.13
N ASN A 365 -16.48 -4.93 32.56
CA ASN A 365 -16.24 -5.83 33.67
C ASN A 365 -17.12 -5.27 34.79
N ALA A 366 -18.03 -6.10 35.31
CA ALA A 366 -18.86 -5.73 36.46
C ALA A 366 -18.00 -5.43 37.70
N ASP A 367 -16.70 -5.72 37.62
CA ASP A 367 -15.69 -5.40 38.61
C ASP A 367 -15.09 -4.00 38.37
N ILE A 368 -15.54 -3.03 39.18
CA ILE A 368 -15.07 -1.63 39.22
C ILE A 368 -13.55 -1.54 39.51
N THR A 369 -12.92 -2.63 39.90
CA THR A 369 -11.49 -2.71 40.24
C THR A 369 -10.58 -3.07 39.07
N THR A 370 -11.11 -3.63 37.98
CA THR A 370 -10.35 -3.81 36.74
C THR A 370 -10.50 -2.60 35.85
N PHE A 371 -9.46 -1.77 35.75
CA PHE A 371 -9.34 -0.78 34.69
C PHE A 371 -9.71 -1.45 33.36
N SER A 372 -10.62 -0.83 32.60
CA SER A 372 -10.96 -1.28 31.25
C SER A 372 -9.67 -1.39 30.46
N VAL A 373 -9.19 -2.61 30.24
CA VAL A 373 -8.05 -2.85 29.37
C VAL A 373 -8.57 -2.50 27.98
N GLU A 374 -8.28 -1.29 27.51
CA GLU A 374 -8.47 -0.94 26.11
C GLU A 374 -7.80 -2.04 25.29
N MET A 375 -8.59 -2.73 24.46
CA MET A 375 -8.06 -3.73 23.55
C MET A 375 -6.97 -3.06 22.72
N LYS A 376 -5.71 -3.45 22.95
CA LYS A 376 -4.58 -2.93 22.20
C LYS A 376 -4.69 -3.47 20.78
N ASN A 377 -4.80 -2.58 19.80
CA ASN A 377 -4.79 -2.93 18.39
C ASN A 377 -3.48 -3.71 18.07
N PRO A 378 -3.55 -5.01 17.71
CA PRO A 378 -2.36 -5.84 17.51
C PRO A 378 -1.50 -5.36 16.34
N TYR A 379 -2.12 -4.76 15.32
CA TYR A 379 -1.43 -4.21 14.15
C TYR A 379 -0.60 -2.96 14.46
N LYS A 380 -0.79 -2.31 15.62
CA LYS A 380 0.09 -1.22 16.07
C LYS A 380 1.45 -1.70 16.58
N SER A 381 1.59 -2.97 16.94
CA SER A 381 2.84 -3.52 17.50
C SER A 381 4.02 -3.33 16.55
N TYR A 382 3.82 -3.54 15.24
CA TYR A 382 4.85 -3.35 14.22
C TYR A 382 5.43 -1.93 14.22
N PHE A 383 4.54 -0.93 14.25
CA PHE A 383 4.90 0.48 14.22
C PHE A 383 5.46 0.98 15.56
N SER A 384 5.26 0.23 16.64
CA SER A 384 5.72 0.57 17.99
C SER A 384 7.07 -0.05 18.37
N GLN A 385 7.73 -0.76 17.44
CA GLN A 385 9.05 -1.34 17.68
C GLN A 385 10.12 -0.27 17.95
N ASP A 386 11.18 -0.60 18.68
CA ASP A 386 12.30 0.31 18.86
C ASP A 386 13.15 0.37 17.59
N PHE A 387 13.22 1.53 16.94
CA PHE A 387 14.03 1.71 15.76
C PHE A 387 15.48 1.97 16.14
N LYS A 388 16.38 1.20 15.53
CA LYS A 388 17.82 1.45 15.43
C LYS A 388 18.18 1.64 13.96
N TRP A 389 19.35 2.22 13.67
CA TRP A 389 19.78 2.48 12.30
C TRP A 389 19.71 1.23 11.39
N ASP A 390 20.12 0.07 11.88
CA ASP A 390 20.06 -1.18 11.11
C ASP A 390 18.62 -1.60 10.81
N VAL A 391 17.74 -1.58 11.82
CA VAL A 391 16.31 -1.91 11.66
C VAL A 391 15.63 -0.94 10.70
N PHE A 392 15.93 0.35 10.82
CA PHE A 392 15.44 1.38 9.91
C PHE A 392 15.91 1.12 8.48
N ASN A 393 17.20 0.81 8.29
CA ASN A 393 17.72 0.49 6.96
C ASN A 393 17.10 -0.75 6.35
N GLN A 394 16.98 -1.82 7.12
CA GLN A 394 16.43 -3.09 6.68
C GLN A 394 14.94 -2.97 6.31
N GLN A 395 14.12 -2.40 7.19
CA GLN A 395 12.66 -2.49 7.05
C GLN A 395 12.05 -1.27 6.36
N VAL A 396 12.69 -0.10 6.45
CA VAL A 396 12.15 1.17 5.94
C VAL A 396 12.96 1.66 4.74
N ASN A 397 14.25 1.94 4.94
CA ASN A 397 15.08 2.59 3.92
C ASN A 397 15.21 1.74 2.65
N SER A 398 15.39 0.42 2.79
CA SER A 398 15.53 -0.53 1.68
C SER A 398 14.36 -0.50 0.68
N LYS A 399 13.17 -0.11 1.13
CA LYS A 399 11.94 -0.07 0.33
C LYS A 399 11.56 1.36 -0.06
N LEU A 400 11.61 2.28 0.90
CA LEU A 400 11.08 3.63 0.70
C LEU A 400 12.04 4.54 -0.07
N LEU A 401 13.35 4.44 0.15
CA LEU A 401 14.33 5.30 -0.50
C LEU A 401 14.34 5.14 -2.03
N PRO A 402 14.50 3.92 -2.59
CA PRO A 402 14.50 3.77 -4.04
C PRO A 402 13.15 4.16 -4.68
N LEU A 403 12.03 3.89 -4.00
CA LEU A 403 10.70 4.32 -4.44
C LEU A 403 10.57 5.85 -4.48
N PHE A 404 10.97 6.55 -3.41
CA PHE A 404 10.92 8.00 -3.35
C PHE A 404 11.85 8.65 -4.37
N CYS A 405 13.03 8.07 -4.63
CA CYS A 405 13.93 8.55 -5.68
C CYS A 405 13.26 8.46 -7.07
N VAL A 406 12.61 7.33 -7.37
CA VAL A 406 11.88 7.14 -8.65
C VAL A 406 10.69 8.08 -8.78
N GLU A 407 9.89 8.23 -7.73
CA GLU A 407 8.73 9.14 -7.76
C GLU A 407 9.16 10.60 -7.79
N PHE A 408 10.28 10.96 -7.12
CA PHE A 408 10.90 12.26 -7.27
C PHE A 408 11.34 12.51 -8.72
N ASN A 409 12.05 11.57 -9.35
CA ASN A 409 12.47 11.70 -10.75
C ASN A 409 11.27 11.86 -11.70
N TYR A 410 10.18 11.12 -11.43
CA TYR A 410 8.94 11.23 -12.19
C TYR A 410 8.31 12.62 -12.06
N CYS A 411 8.18 13.12 -10.82
CA CYS A 411 7.70 14.46 -10.53
C CYS A 411 8.59 15.55 -11.15
N TYR A 412 9.92 15.43 -11.01
CA TYR A 412 10.89 16.38 -11.55
C TYR A 412 10.78 16.50 -13.08
N ASN A 413 10.64 15.37 -13.78
CA ASN A 413 10.52 15.32 -15.24
C ASN A 413 9.11 15.56 -15.76
N PHE A 414 8.12 15.74 -14.89
CA PHE A 414 6.73 15.97 -15.28
C PHE A 414 6.55 17.27 -16.07
N ARG A 415 7.25 18.34 -15.65
CA ARG A 415 7.31 19.64 -16.33
C ARG A 415 8.68 20.28 -16.15
N PRO A 416 9.09 21.20 -17.05
CA PRO A 416 10.32 21.96 -16.88
C PRO A 416 10.38 22.69 -15.54
N ASP A 417 11.57 22.70 -14.94
CA ASP A 417 11.89 23.53 -13.78
C ASP A 417 12.07 24.98 -14.27
N LEU A 418 11.16 25.87 -13.86
CA LEU A 418 11.15 27.25 -14.33
C LEU A 418 12.32 28.07 -13.75
N VAL A 419 12.86 27.69 -12.59
CA VAL A 419 14.06 28.35 -12.04
C VAL A 419 15.27 27.97 -12.88
N LEU A 420 15.39 26.70 -13.28
CA LEU A 420 16.41 26.33 -14.26
C LEU A 420 16.26 27.15 -15.54
N GLU A 421 15.08 27.20 -16.15
CA GLU A 421 14.82 27.97 -17.37
C GLU A 421 15.21 29.46 -17.23
N GLN A 422 14.87 30.09 -16.10
CA GLN A 422 15.27 31.47 -15.82
C GLN A 422 16.78 31.65 -15.77
N ILE A 423 17.50 30.74 -15.11
CA ILE A 423 18.97 30.77 -15.05
C ILE A 423 19.56 30.55 -16.45
N GLN A 424 19.06 29.60 -17.23
CA GLN A 424 19.58 29.32 -18.59
C GLN A 424 19.42 30.54 -19.51
N ASN A 425 18.31 31.26 -19.38
CA ASN A 425 17.97 32.41 -20.22
C ASN A 425 18.55 33.74 -19.71
N SER A 426 19.27 33.73 -18.58
CA SER A 426 19.84 34.95 -17.97
C SER A 426 21.07 35.51 -18.71
N SER A 427 21.78 34.69 -19.49
CA SER A 427 22.99 35.08 -20.22
C SER A 427 23.08 34.40 -21.59
N LEU A 428 23.49 35.15 -22.62
CA LEU A 428 23.70 34.64 -23.97
C LEU A 428 24.73 33.50 -24.03
N ILE A 429 25.75 33.52 -23.17
CA ILE A 429 26.78 32.45 -23.10
C ILE A 429 26.19 31.18 -22.47
N ASN A 430 25.37 31.33 -21.44
CA ASN A 430 24.66 30.21 -20.79
C ASN A 430 23.66 29.57 -21.75
N TRP A 431 22.92 30.41 -22.48
CA TRP A 431 21.97 29.99 -23.51
C TRP A 431 22.66 29.24 -24.67
N ILE A 432 23.73 29.78 -25.26
CA ILE A 432 24.46 29.15 -26.38
C ILE A 432 25.16 27.87 -25.95
N SER A 433 25.75 27.84 -24.75
CA SER A 433 26.50 26.67 -24.27
C SER A 433 25.61 25.55 -23.71
N GLY A 434 24.28 25.76 -23.63
CA GLY A 434 23.40 24.86 -22.89
C GLY A 434 23.86 24.67 -21.45
N ASN A 435 24.37 25.74 -20.84
CA ASN A 435 24.99 25.80 -19.51
C ASN A 435 26.24 24.93 -19.29
N ARG A 436 26.84 24.33 -20.33
CA ARG A 436 28.10 23.57 -20.17
C ARG A 436 29.28 24.41 -19.67
N LEU A 437 29.16 25.73 -19.79
CA LEU A 437 30.15 26.71 -19.31
C LEU A 437 29.62 27.54 -18.13
N SER A 438 28.44 27.21 -17.60
CA SER A 438 27.86 27.94 -16.46
C SER A 438 28.64 27.58 -15.19
N SER A 439 29.00 28.59 -14.39
CA SER A 439 29.54 28.41 -13.03
C SER A 439 28.45 28.18 -11.99
N ASP A 440 27.17 28.17 -12.39
CA ASP A 440 26.05 28.02 -11.48
C ASP A 440 25.90 26.56 -11.01
N ILE A 441 26.06 26.36 -9.69
CA ILE A 441 26.03 25.04 -9.06
C ILE A 441 24.62 24.42 -9.12
N TYR A 442 23.55 25.24 -9.11
CA TYR A 442 22.18 24.77 -9.21
C TYR A 442 21.94 24.10 -10.57
N VAL A 443 22.51 24.66 -11.64
CA VAL A 443 22.39 24.07 -12.99
C VAL A 443 23.27 22.83 -13.15
N ASN A 444 24.47 22.85 -12.59
CA ASN A 444 25.45 21.77 -12.74
C ASN A 444 25.16 20.54 -11.85
N CYS A 445 24.32 20.67 -10.82
CA CYS A 445 23.90 19.54 -9.99
C CYS A 445 22.76 18.75 -10.67
N LEU A 446 23.10 17.62 -11.28
CA LEU A 446 22.19 16.78 -12.06
C LEU A 446 21.48 15.73 -11.19
N THR A 447 20.70 16.17 -10.20
CA THR A 447 20.07 15.31 -9.18
C THR A 447 19.39 14.06 -9.76
N SER A 448 18.49 14.23 -10.73
CA SER A 448 17.71 13.12 -11.31
C SER A 448 18.53 12.17 -12.21
N GLN A 449 19.69 12.61 -12.68
CA GLN A 449 20.53 11.83 -13.60
C GLN A 449 21.62 11.06 -12.85
N THR A 450 22.19 11.64 -11.79
CA THR A 450 23.34 11.07 -11.06
C THR A 450 23.02 10.65 -9.64
N ILE A 451 22.22 11.42 -8.89
CA ILE A 451 22.04 11.26 -7.44
C ILE A 451 20.91 10.29 -7.13
N THR A 452 19.73 10.51 -7.70
CA THR A 452 18.51 9.72 -7.45
C THR A 452 18.26 8.66 -8.54
N ASN A 453 19.20 8.46 -9.45
CA ASN A 453 19.08 7.47 -10.52
C ASN A 453 19.54 6.09 -10.03
N LEU A 454 18.61 5.13 -9.97
CA LEU A 454 18.88 3.77 -9.48
C LEU A 454 19.88 2.99 -10.36
N GLU A 455 20.04 3.32 -11.63
CA GLU A 455 21.01 2.67 -12.52
C GLU A 455 22.44 3.20 -12.32
N VAL A 456 22.57 4.44 -11.85
CA VAL A 456 23.84 5.16 -11.70
C VAL A 456 24.33 5.11 -10.25
N ASN A 457 23.47 5.49 -9.29
CA ASN A 457 23.81 5.53 -7.88
C ASN A 457 23.43 4.20 -7.19
N LYS A 458 24.43 3.35 -7.00
CA LYS A 458 24.26 2.04 -6.35
C LYS A 458 23.99 2.14 -4.85
N LYS A 459 24.26 3.29 -4.21
CA LYS A 459 24.00 3.50 -2.77
C LYS A 459 22.50 3.61 -2.45
N LEU A 460 21.65 3.73 -3.46
CA LEU A 460 20.19 3.76 -3.31
C LEU A 460 19.59 2.37 -3.00
N SER A 461 20.34 1.29 -3.25
CA SER A 461 19.99 -0.05 -2.80
C SER A 461 20.80 -0.39 -1.56
N VAL A 462 20.13 -0.76 -0.48
CA VAL A 462 20.78 -1.23 0.77
C VAL A 462 21.63 -2.47 0.52
N ALA A 463 21.20 -3.36 -0.40
CA ALA A 463 21.97 -4.53 -0.80
C ALA A 463 23.09 -4.22 -1.82
N GLY A 464 23.16 -2.99 -2.34
CA GLY A 464 24.25 -2.49 -3.20
C GLY A 464 24.45 -3.22 -4.54
N SER A 465 23.54 -4.12 -4.92
CA SER A 465 23.75 -5.05 -6.04
C SER A 465 23.05 -4.60 -7.34
N LYS A 466 23.69 -4.81 -8.50
CA LYS A 466 23.06 -4.63 -9.84
C LYS A 466 21.84 -5.56 -10.04
N SER A 467 21.66 -6.54 -9.16
CA SER A 467 20.65 -7.60 -9.19
C SER A 467 19.47 -7.36 -8.24
N ASP A 468 19.37 -6.19 -7.60
CA ASP A 468 18.21 -5.86 -6.77
C ASP A 468 16.94 -5.83 -7.62
N LEU A 469 16.11 -6.87 -7.49
CA LEU A 469 14.90 -7.07 -8.29
C LEU A 469 13.88 -5.97 -8.05
N TYR A 470 13.81 -5.44 -6.82
CA TYR A 470 12.90 -4.36 -6.48
C TYR A 470 13.30 -3.07 -7.21
N CYS A 471 14.59 -2.71 -7.16
CA CYS A 471 15.10 -1.57 -7.91
C CYS A 471 14.92 -1.73 -9.43
N GLN A 472 15.09 -2.95 -9.97
CA GLN A 472 14.87 -3.24 -11.38
C GLN A 472 13.40 -3.07 -11.79
N GLU A 473 12.45 -3.55 -10.97
CA GLU A 473 11.02 -3.35 -11.19
C GLU A 473 10.68 -1.84 -11.16
N LEU A 474 11.17 -1.12 -10.15
CA LEU A 474 10.95 0.32 -10.05
C LEU A 474 11.47 1.09 -11.27
N ASN A 475 12.64 0.75 -11.79
CA ASN A 475 13.17 1.35 -13.02
C ASN A 475 12.28 1.05 -14.24
N LYS A 476 11.75 -0.17 -14.37
CA LYS A 476 10.81 -0.50 -15.46
C LYS A 476 9.54 0.33 -15.36
N ILE A 477 8.97 0.46 -14.16
CA ILE A 477 7.77 1.26 -13.89
C ILE A 477 8.04 2.73 -14.21
N TYR A 478 9.17 3.27 -13.74
CA TYR A 478 9.60 4.64 -14.02
C TYR A 478 9.69 4.91 -15.53
N ASN A 479 10.42 4.06 -16.26
CA ASN A 479 10.60 4.21 -17.69
C ASN A 479 9.26 4.17 -18.44
N SER A 480 8.35 3.27 -18.04
CA SER A 480 6.99 3.22 -18.57
C SER A 480 6.20 4.51 -18.28
N LYS A 481 6.25 5.02 -17.04
CA LYS A 481 5.63 6.30 -16.67
C LYS A 481 6.16 7.46 -17.51
N ILE A 482 7.48 7.58 -17.69
CA ILE A 482 8.11 8.64 -18.49
C ILE A 482 7.76 8.53 -19.97
N GLN A 483 7.78 7.32 -20.55
CA GLN A 483 7.36 7.10 -21.94
C GLN A 483 5.90 7.51 -22.15
N ASN A 484 5.02 7.16 -21.21
CA ASN A 484 3.63 7.56 -21.23
C ASN A 484 3.45 9.08 -21.09
N LEU A 485 4.27 9.76 -20.28
CA LEU A 485 4.28 11.22 -20.21
C LEU A 485 4.69 11.84 -21.55
N GLN A 486 5.78 11.36 -22.14
CA GLN A 486 6.30 11.86 -23.42
C GLN A 486 5.29 11.66 -24.57
N ALA A 487 4.59 10.52 -24.60
CA ALA A 487 3.57 10.23 -25.60
C ALA A 487 2.33 11.14 -25.49
N LYS A 488 2.02 11.65 -24.29
CA LYS A 488 0.82 12.44 -24.00
C LYS A 488 1.06 13.97 -23.99
N GLN A 489 2.25 14.43 -24.37
CA GLN A 489 2.67 15.85 -24.35
C GLN A 489 1.78 16.84 -25.13
N SER A 490 0.72 16.40 -25.82
CA SER A 490 -0.21 17.27 -26.54
C SER A 490 -1.42 17.78 -25.73
N ASN A 491 -1.68 17.27 -24.51
CA ASN A 491 -2.88 17.65 -23.74
C ASN A 491 -2.54 18.32 -22.39
N GLU A 492 -3.07 19.53 -22.16
CA GLU A 492 -2.91 20.32 -20.92
C GLU A 492 -3.52 19.65 -19.66
N GLU A 493 -4.27 18.56 -19.83
CA GLU A 493 -4.99 17.82 -18.79
C GLU A 493 -4.20 16.65 -18.17
N MET A 494 -2.86 16.64 -18.27
CA MET A 494 -2.07 15.61 -17.58
C MET A 494 -2.12 15.81 -16.06
N ASN A 495 -2.47 14.74 -15.33
CA ASN A 495 -2.41 14.66 -13.88
C ASN A 495 -1.19 13.84 -13.45
N LEU A 496 -0.53 14.26 -12.37
CA LEU A 496 0.51 13.47 -11.70
C LEU A 496 -0.13 12.21 -11.10
N ASP A 497 0.33 11.04 -11.54
CA ASP A 497 -0.05 9.75 -10.96
C ASP A 497 0.91 9.35 -9.84
N LEU A 498 0.47 9.64 -8.62
CA LEU A 498 1.14 9.32 -7.37
C LEU A 498 0.30 8.37 -6.51
N SER A 499 -0.56 7.54 -7.12
CA SER A 499 -1.42 6.59 -6.40
C SER A 499 -0.63 5.58 -5.55
N LYS A 500 0.55 5.17 -6.01
CA LYS A 500 1.39 4.15 -5.34
C LYS A 500 2.11 4.66 -4.09
N ILE A 501 2.23 5.98 -3.88
CA ILE A 501 2.84 6.53 -2.65
C ILE A 501 1.84 6.70 -1.50
N PHE A 502 0.52 6.62 -1.74
CA PHE A 502 -0.47 6.76 -0.69
C PHE A 502 -0.31 5.74 0.46
N PRO A 503 -0.19 4.42 0.18
CA PRO A 503 0.06 3.44 1.25
C PRO A 503 1.35 3.71 2.03
N VAL A 504 2.36 4.24 1.35
CA VAL A 504 3.67 4.55 1.94
C VAL A 504 3.59 5.78 2.84
N PHE A 505 2.87 6.83 2.43
CA PHE A 505 2.66 8.01 3.27
C PHE A 505 1.82 7.68 4.51
N LEU A 506 0.85 6.76 4.38
CA LEU A 506 0.12 6.23 5.53
C LEU A 506 1.06 5.49 6.50
N HIS A 507 1.99 4.69 5.98
CA HIS A 507 3.02 4.04 6.81
C HIS A 507 3.95 5.04 7.48
N MET A 508 4.48 6.02 6.74
CA MET A 508 5.31 7.08 7.29
C MET A 508 4.59 7.82 8.43
N TYR A 509 3.32 8.18 8.23
CA TYR A 509 2.49 8.78 9.27
C TYR A 509 2.35 7.88 10.50
N THR A 510 2.15 6.57 10.30
CA THR A 510 2.00 5.61 11.40
C THR A 510 3.30 5.42 12.16
N PHE A 511 4.43 5.29 11.45
CA PHE A 511 5.75 5.21 12.07
C PHE A 511 6.12 6.49 12.80
N ALA A 512 5.70 7.65 12.30
CA ALA A 512 6.01 8.92 12.95
C ALA A 512 5.29 9.14 14.29
N GLN A 513 4.36 8.25 14.66
CA GLN A 513 3.83 8.18 16.03
C GLN A 513 4.84 7.59 17.03
N ASN A 514 5.95 7.01 16.54
CA ASN A 514 7.01 6.42 17.35
C ASN A 514 8.21 7.37 17.45
N SER A 515 8.61 7.70 18.68
CA SER A 515 9.71 8.64 18.94
C SER A 515 11.07 8.12 18.48
N SER A 516 11.33 6.81 18.57
CA SER A 516 12.59 6.20 18.11
C SER A 516 12.75 6.33 16.59
N PHE A 517 11.66 6.10 15.85
CA PHE A 517 11.60 6.29 14.41
C PHE A 517 11.88 7.75 14.03
N ASN A 518 11.18 8.69 14.67
CA ASN A 518 11.36 10.11 14.41
C ASN A 518 12.79 10.57 14.70
N SER A 519 13.38 10.08 15.79
CA SER A 519 14.77 10.39 16.13
C SER A 519 15.72 9.97 15.02
N ILE A 520 15.59 8.74 14.50
CA ILE A 520 16.47 8.25 13.43
C ILE A 520 16.21 8.97 12.11
N LEU A 521 14.94 9.15 11.73
CA LEU A 521 14.57 9.83 10.48
C LEU A 521 15.12 11.26 10.43
N THR A 522 15.21 11.93 11.57
CA THR A 522 15.67 13.33 11.69
C THR A 522 17.12 13.48 12.17
N THR A 523 17.89 12.39 12.26
CA THR A 523 19.32 12.45 12.60
C THR A 523 20.15 12.29 11.33
N GLN A 524 20.94 13.31 11.00
CA GLN A 524 21.85 13.30 9.86
C GLN A 524 22.95 12.24 10.07
N GLN A 525 23.03 11.27 9.16
CA GLN A 525 23.97 10.14 9.27
C GLN A 525 25.25 10.39 8.48
N TYR A 526 25.15 11.13 7.38
CA TYR A 526 26.28 11.43 6.52
C TYR A 526 26.81 12.84 6.77
N HIS A 527 28.13 12.97 6.74
CA HIS A 527 28.81 14.25 6.91
C HIS A 527 28.50 15.19 5.74
N PHE A 528 28.22 16.46 6.05
CA PHE A 528 28.09 17.55 5.07
C PHE A 528 29.26 18.52 5.21
N TYR A 529 29.64 19.19 4.12
CA TYR A 529 30.73 20.16 4.13
C TYR A 529 30.17 21.58 4.11
N ASP A 530 30.67 22.44 5.01
CA ASP A 530 30.19 23.83 5.17
C ASP A 530 30.36 24.69 3.91
N LYS A 531 31.29 24.33 3.04
CA LYS A 531 31.56 25.00 1.76
C LYS A 531 31.31 24.06 0.60
N ILE A 532 30.59 24.56 -0.40
CA ILE A 532 30.22 23.80 -1.59
C ILE A 532 31.45 23.39 -2.41
N ASP A 533 32.54 24.15 -2.35
CA ASP A 533 33.79 23.83 -3.07
C ASP A 533 34.56 22.66 -2.44
N ASP A 534 34.29 22.34 -1.16
CA ASP A 534 34.94 21.24 -0.43
C ASP A 534 34.16 19.91 -0.55
N ARG A 535 33.05 19.91 -1.31
CA ARG A 535 32.18 18.74 -1.48
C ARG A 535 32.89 17.59 -2.18
N THR A 536 32.54 16.37 -1.79
CA THR A 536 33.02 15.15 -2.43
C THR A 536 31.91 14.49 -3.24
N ASP A 537 32.27 13.70 -4.26
CA ASP A 537 31.30 12.86 -4.97
C ASP A 537 30.53 11.92 -4.02
N ASP A 538 31.15 11.58 -2.87
CA ASP A 538 30.56 10.71 -1.88
C ASP A 538 29.39 11.37 -1.13
N GLU A 539 29.50 12.67 -0.80
CA GLU A 539 28.41 13.48 -0.24
C GLU A 539 27.22 13.59 -1.21
N LEU A 540 27.50 13.79 -2.50
CA LEU A 540 26.45 13.88 -3.53
C LEU A 540 25.72 12.54 -3.69
N ASN A 541 26.45 11.42 -3.63
CA ASN A 541 25.88 10.07 -3.82
C ASN A 541 25.21 9.51 -2.56
N ASN A 542 25.54 9.99 -1.36
CA ASN A 542 24.85 9.59 -0.14
C ASN A 542 23.48 10.25 -0.10
N VAL A 543 22.41 9.46 -0.13
CA VAL A 543 21.04 9.98 -0.12
C VAL A 543 20.35 9.56 1.16
N GLU A 544 19.82 10.53 1.91
CA GLU A 544 19.02 10.25 3.10
C GLU A 544 17.53 10.28 2.77
N LEU A 545 16.77 9.34 3.36
CA LEU A 545 15.34 9.17 3.12
C LEU A 545 14.56 10.47 3.39
N PHE A 546 14.91 11.17 4.48
CA PHE A 546 14.27 12.40 4.90
C PHE A 546 14.42 13.52 3.86
N GLU A 547 15.61 13.70 3.29
CA GLU A 547 15.87 14.74 2.28
C GLU A 547 15.00 14.54 1.03
N VAL A 548 15.01 13.34 0.46
CA VAL A 548 14.21 13.00 -0.73
C VAL A 548 12.72 13.15 -0.42
N TRP A 549 12.28 12.69 0.75
CA TRP A 549 10.89 12.76 1.16
C TRP A 549 10.40 14.21 1.24
N VAL A 550 11.10 15.09 1.97
CA VAL A 550 10.72 16.52 2.07
C VAL A 550 10.75 17.19 0.69
N CYS A 551 11.73 16.86 -0.14
CA CYS A 551 11.80 17.33 -1.52
C CYS A 551 10.56 16.90 -2.34
N LEU A 552 10.15 15.64 -2.23
CA LEU A 552 8.94 15.10 -2.88
C LEU A 552 7.66 15.78 -2.38
N LEU A 553 7.59 16.14 -1.09
CA LEU A 553 6.44 16.85 -0.51
C LEU A 553 6.19 18.19 -1.22
N SER A 554 7.24 18.87 -1.68
CA SER A 554 7.08 20.14 -2.42
C SER A 554 6.24 19.99 -3.69
N TYR A 555 6.38 18.86 -4.40
CA TYR A 555 5.56 18.52 -5.58
C TYR A 555 4.14 18.14 -5.17
N VAL A 556 3.97 17.32 -4.13
CA VAL A 556 2.64 16.94 -3.61
C VAL A 556 1.84 18.18 -3.21
N PHE A 557 2.47 19.13 -2.50
CA PHE A 557 1.84 20.36 -2.03
C PHE A 557 1.48 21.32 -3.17
N GLU A 558 2.34 21.45 -4.19
CA GLU A 558 2.03 22.26 -5.39
C GLU A 558 0.83 21.69 -6.15
N TYR A 559 0.71 20.37 -6.26
CA TYR A 559 -0.32 19.71 -7.08
C TYR A 559 -1.56 19.24 -6.31
N GLN A 560 -1.70 19.54 -5.01
CA GLN A 560 -2.82 19.11 -4.17
C GLN A 560 -4.21 19.40 -4.76
N TYR A 561 -4.35 20.47 -5.53
CA TYR A 561 -5.63 20.92 -6.08
C TYR A 561 -6.14 20.05 -7.24
N ARG A 562 -5.31 19.15 -7.78
CA ARG A 562 -5.62 18.35 -8.98
C ARG A 562 -6.54 17.17 -8.72
N SER A 563 -6.48 16.56 -7.53
CA SER A 563 -7.29 15.38 -7.20
C SER A 563 -7.47 15.25 -5.69
N THR A 564 -8.51 14.53 -5.28
CA THR A 564 -8.75 14.18 -3.87
C THR A 564 -7.58 13.39 -3.29
N LEU A 565 -7.06 12.42 -4.04
CA LEU A 565 -5.84 11.66 -3.68
C LEU A 565 -4.67 12.58 -3.29
N MET A 566 -4.43 13.67 -4.03
CA MET A 566 -3.33 14.59 -3.71
C MET A 566 -3.64 15.44 -2.47
N GLN A 567 -4.91 15.73 -2.19
CA GLN A 567 -5.34 16.37 -0.94
C GLN A 567 -5.09 15.44 0.25
N ASP A 568 -5.41 14.15 0.12
CA ASP A 568 -5.19 13.14 1.15
C ASP A 568 -3.69 12.90 1.40
N LEU A 569 -2.89 12.82 0.33
CA LEU A 569 -1.42 12.74 0.42
C LEU A 569 -0.84 13.97 1.14
N THR A 570 -1.34 15.16 0.83
CA THR A 570 -0.95 16.41 1.50
C THR A 570 -1.29 16.36 2.98
N GLN A 571 -2.49 15.88 3.32
CA GLN A 571 -2.93 15.76 4.71
C GLN A 571 -2.04 14.78 5.50
N LEU A 572 -1.76 13.60 4.96
CA LEU A 572 -0.86 12.61 5.58
C LEU A 572 0.56 13.17 5.77
N ALA A 573 1.08 13.87 4.76
CA ALA A 573 2.40 14.50 4.83
C ALA A 573 2.48 15.58 5.92
N LEU A 574 1.49 16.48 5.98
CA LEU A 574 1.42 17.51 7.02
C LEU A 574 1.26 16.91 8.42
N SER A 575 0.41 15.89 8.58
CA SER A 575 0.27 15.14 9.82
C SER A 575 1.59 14.50 10.26
N THR A 576 2.36 13.95 9.32
CA THR A 576 3.68 13.37 9.60
C THR A 576 4.67 14.44 10.04
N LEU A 577 4.79 15.55 9.29
CA LEU A 577 5.68 16.66 9.62
C LEU A 577 5.40 17.27 11.00
N LEU A 578 4.13 17.38 11.39
CA LEU A 578 3.73 17.90 12.72
C LEU A 578 4.18 17.03 13.90
N THR A 579 4.51 15.75 13.66
CA THR A 579 4.98 14.84 14.72
C THR A 579 6.51 14.82 14.88
N LEU A 580 7.26 15.47 13.98
CA LEU A 580 8.71 15.43 13.98
C LEU A 580 9.30 16.31 15.10
N PRO A 581 10.42 15.89 15.73
CA PRO A 581 11.09 16.64 16.78
C PRO A 581 11.83 17.85 16.19
N LEU A 582 11.30 19.06 16.40
CA LEU A 582 11.87 20.29 15.85
C LEU A 582 13.34 20.52 16.22
N ASN A 583 13.76 20.15 17.43
CA ASN A 583 15.15 20.28 17.89
C ASN A 583 16.14 19.59 16.93
N ASN A 584 15.84 18.36 16.51
CA ASN A 584 16.72 17.61 15.60
C ASN A 584 16.81 18.26 14.22
N LEU A 585 15.72 18.93 13.80
CA LEU A 585 15.62 19.56 12.48
C LEU A 585 16.42 20.86 12.37
N VAL A 586 16.77 21.48 13.49
CA VAL A 586 17.65 22.67 13.53
C VAL A 586 19.08 22.28 13.15
N ASP A 587 19.56 21.14 13.66
CA ASP A 587 20.93 20.67 13.43
C ASP A 587 21.11 20.03 12.05
N TYR A 588 20.07 19.39 11.51
CA TYR A 588 20.10 18.73 10.21
C TYR A 588 20.24 19.73 9.05
N GLN A 589 21.32 19.65 8.27
CA GLN A 589 21.55 20.55 7.12
C GLN A 589 21.19 19.90 5.78
N ILE A 590 20.41 20.62 4.95
CA ILE A 590 20.00 20.22 3.60
C ILE A 590 20.75 21.06 2.56
N ASN A 591 21.34 20.39 1.57
CA ASN A 591 21.98 21.00 0.41
C ASN A 591 20.94 21.36 -0.66
N GLU A 592 20.66 22.66 -0.84
CA GLU A 592 19.60 23.15 -1.75
C GLU A 592 19.94 23.01 -3.24
N TYR A 593 21.23 22.83 -3.57
CA TYR A 593 21.64 22.55 -4.94
C TYR A 593 21.43 21.08 -5.32
N LYS A 594 21.55 20.18 -4.33
CA LYS A 594 21.25 18.75 -4.45
C LYS A 594 19.74 18.51 -4.45
N TRP A 595 19.04 19.10 -3.49
CA TRP A 595 17.61 18.91 -3.28
C TRP A 595 16.84 20.12 -3.77
N LYS A 596 16.24 19.98 -4.95
CA LYS A 596 15.52 21.05 -5.65
C LYS A 596 14.03 20.94 -5.36
N LEU A 597 13.47 21.98 -4.73
CA LEU A 597 12.03 22.09 -4.54
C LEU A 597 11.29 22.16 -5.88
N CYS A 598 9.98 21.96 -5.84
CA CYS A 598 9.13 22.12 -7.02
C CYS A 598 9.06 23.59 -7.44
N HIS A 599 9.50 23.88 -8.67
CA HIS A 599 9.44 25.19 -9.32
C HIS A 599 8.73 25.13 -10.68
N GLN A 600 7.80 24.19 -10.87
CA GLN A 600 7.15 23.95 -12.16
C GLN A 600 6.08 25.00 -12.49
N LYS A 601 5.67 25.80 -11.51
CA LYS A 601 4.73 26.92 -11.68
C LYS A 601 5.14 28.11 -10.83
N VAL A 602 4.64 29.28 -11.23
CA VAL A 602 4.75 30.54 -10.47
C VAL A 602 3.52 30.68 -9.56
N PRO A 603 3.65 31.21 -8.33
CA PRO A 603 4.86 31.75 -7.73
C PRO A 603 5.65 30.70 -6.93
N PHE A 604 6.92 30.51 -7.29
CA PHE A 604 7.83 29.59 -6.60
C PHE A 604 8.61 30.28 -5.47
N VAL A 605 9.03 29.53 -4.45
CA VAL A 605 9.89 30.05 -3.37
C VAL A 605 11.27 30.38 -3.95
N PRO A 606 11.75 31.63 -3.84
CA PRO A 606 13.04 32.00 -4.40
C PRO A 606 14.18 31.31 -3.65
N LEU A 607 15.20 30.92 -4.40
CA LEU A 607 16.42 30.34 -3.85
C LEU A 607 17.21 31.39 -3.08
N ASP A 608 17.66 31.05 -1.87
CA ASP A 608 18.65 31.84 -1.15
C ASP A 608 20.05 31.32 -1.52
N LEU A 609 20.58 31.84 -2.63
CA LEU A 609 21.84 31.39 -3.25
C LEU A 609 23.09 31.83 -2.47
N GLY A 610 23.01 31.99 -1.14
CA GLY A 610 24.14 32.36 -0.30
C GLY A 610 25.36 31.42 -0.48
N ALA A 611 26.54 31.89 -0.08
CA ALA A 611 27.82 31.22 -0.33
C ALA A 611 27.95 29.79 0.26
N LYS A 612 27.04 29.38 1.16
CA LYS A 612 27.10 28.10 1.88
C LYS A 612 26.28 26.97 1.25
N GLY A 613 25.19 27.26 0.52
CA GLY A 613 24.38 26.24 -0.17
C GLY A 613 23.62 25.24 0.71
N HIS A 614 23.75 25.38 2.02
CA HIS A 614 23.18 24.51 3.02
C HIS A 614 22.22 25.30 3.91
N LYS A 615 21.06 24.71 4.17
CA LYS A 615 19.98 25.28 4.96
C LYS A 615 19.53 24.28 6.02
N PRO A 616 19.31 24.71 7.27
CA PRO A 616 18.66 23.90 8.29
C PRO A 616 17.34 23.30 7.78
N SER A 617 17.11 22.03 8.06
CA SER A 617 15.96 21.31 7.51
C SER A 617 14.62 21.90 7.94
N ILE A 618 14.56 22.52 9.13
CA ILE A 618 13.36 23.23 9.61
C ILE A 618 12.96 24.39 8.67
N PHE A 619 13.94 25.12 8.12
CA PHE A 619 13.72 26.18 7.14
C PHE A 619 13.38 25.64 5.76
N TYR A 620 13.96 24.50 5.37
CA TYR A 620 13.61 23.82 4.12
C TYR A 620 12.18 23.25 4.14
N ILE A 621 11.71 22.76 5.29
CA ILE A 621 10.29 22.42 5.51
C ILE A 621 9.42 23.67 5.38
N LEU A 622 9.84 24.80 5.96
CA LEU A 622 9.11 26.06 5.89
C LEU A 622 8.93 26.53 4.42
N ASP A 623 9.97 26.42 3.59
CA ASP A 623 9.91 26.68 2.15
C ASP A 623 8.97 25.70 1.43
N THR A 624 9.01 24.41 1.79
CA THR A 624 8.08 23.41 1.26
C THR A 624 6.62 23.77 1.58
N VAL A 625 6.33 24.22 2.81
CA VAL A 625 4.98 24.66 3.21
C VAL A 625 4.60 25.99 2.55
N GLN A 626 5.55 26.87 2.24
CA GLN A 626 5.25 28.06 1.42
C GLN A 626 4.71 27.70 0.03
N ASN A 627 5.18 26.62 -0.60
CA ASN A 627 4.59 26.13 -1.86
C ASN A 627 3.10 25.78 -1.67
N LEU A 628 2.74 25.10 -0.56
CA LEU A 628 1.35 24.82 -0.21
C LEU A 628 0.50 26.10 -0.16
N LEU A 629 1.00 27.14 0.52
CA LEU A 629 0.30 28.41 0.67
C LEU A 629 0.09 29.11 -0.67
N ARG A 630 1.19 29.31 -1.41
CA ARG A 630 1.24 30.11 -2.63
C ARG A 630 0.29 29.59 -3.71
N PHE A 631 0.17 28.27 -3.87
CA PHE A 631 -0.74 27.70 -4.86
C PHE A 631 -2.21 27.70 -4.43
N ASN A 632 -2.51 27.60 -3.13
CA ASN A 632 -3.86 27.85 -2.62
C ASN A 632 -4.36 29.28 -2.90
N LEU A 633 -3.47 30.25 -3.12
CA LEU A 633 -3.83 31.63 -3.54
C LEU A 633 -4.32 31.73 -4.99
N THR A 634 -4.01 30.73 -5.82
CA THR A 634 -4.28 30.74 -7.26
C THR A 634 -5.45 29.84 -7.67
N ASN A 635 -5.70 28.77 -6.90
CA ASN A 635 -6.67 27.72 -7.22
C ASN A 635 -7.75 27.54 -6.12
N ARG A 636 -8.44 26.41 -6.12
CA ARG A 636 -9.45 26.03 -5.12
C ARG A 636 -8.79 25.79 -3.74
N LEU A 637 -9.27 26.48 -2.72
CA LEU A 637 -8.81 26.39 -1.34
C LEU A 637 -9.21 25.06 -0.69
N HIS A 638 -8.24 24.30 -0.18
CA HIS A 638 -8.51 23.17 0.73
C HIS A 638 -8.23 23.59 2.17
N VAL A 639 -9.28 23.99 2.91
CA VAL A 639 -9.17 24.66 4.22
C VAL A 639 -8.44 23.81 5.26
N VAL A 640 -8.71 22.50 5.30
CA VAL A 640 -8.10 21.60 6.29
C VAL A 640 -6.58 21.54 6.11
N ASN A 641 -6.11 21.31 4.88
CA ASN A 641 -4.68 21.24 4.59
C ASN A 641 -4.00 22.59 4.81
N LEU A 642 -4.68 23.68 4.45
CA LEU A 642 -4.17 25.03 4.70
C LEU A 642 -4.00 25.31 6.20
N SER A 643 -4.99 24.99 7.03
CA SER A 643 -4.91 25.16 8.49
C SER A 643 -3.79 24.30 9.09
N MET A 644 -3.66 23.04 8.67
CA MET A 644 -2.54 22.19 9.09
C MET A 644 -1.16 22.75 8.69
N GLY A 645 -1.03 23.28 7.47
CA GLY A 645 0.20 23.93 7.01
C GLY A 645 0.52 25.19 7.82
N LEU A 646 -0.49 26.02 8.11
CA LEU A 646 -0.33 27.21 8.96
C LEU A 646 0.07 26.84 10.39
N ASN A 647 -0.53 25.80 10.97
CA ASN A 647 -0.17 25.29 12.28
C ASN A 647 1.28 24.78 12.32
N LEU A 648 1.72 24.06 11.28
CA LEU A 648 3.10 23.61 11.16
C LEU A 648 4.08 24.81 11.11
N MET A 649 3.77 25.83 10.30
CA MET A 649 4.59 27.04 10.26
C MET A 649 4.60 27.76 11.61
N TYR A 650 3.45 27.86 12.28
CA TYR A 650 3.38 28.46 13.61
C TYR A 650 4.28 27.73 14.61
N ASN A 651 4.23 26.40 14.66
CA ASN A 651 5.07 25.61 15.56
C ASN A 651 6.57 25.80 15.27
N ILE A 652 6.94 25.86 13.98
CA ILE A 652 8.31 26.15 13.56
C ILE A 652 8.73 27.55 14.05
N LEU A 653 7.91 28.57 13.80
CA LEU A 653 8.22 29.95 14.17
C LEU A 653 8.31 30.16 15.68
N ASP A 654 7.42 29.55 16.45
CA ASP A 654 7.44 29.61 17.92
C ASP A 654 8.71 28.93 18.48
N HIS A 655 9.10 27.78 17.89
CA HIS A 655 10.34 27.10 18.24
C HIS A 655 11.58 27.93 17.90
N VAL A 656 11.66 28.50 16.70
CA VAL A 656 12.74 29.38 16.26
C VAL A 656 12.84 30.63 17.13
N LYS A 657 11.71 31.22 17.56
CA LYS A 657 11.69 32.37 18.48
C LYS A 657 12.24 32.01 19.87
N ALA A 658 12.00 30.78 20.33
CA ALA A 658 12.47 30.32 21.63
C ALA A 658 13.96 29.94 21.66
N ASP A 659 14.54 29.58 20.51
CA ASP A 659 15.94 29.19 20.38
C ASP A 659 16.85 30.40 20.13
N SER A 660 17.73 30.72 21.08
CA SER A 660 18.68 31.82 20.96
C SER A 660 19.89 31.52 20.08
N ASN A 661 20.12 30.26 19.70
CA ASN A 661 21.32 29.81 19.00
C ASN A 661 21.11 29.63 17.50
N ILE A 662 19.87 29.74 17.02
CA ILE A 662 19.56 29.50 15.61
C ILE A 662 20.06 30.66 14.73
N GLU A 663 20.74 30.31 13.64
CA GLU A 663 21.25 31.26 12.64
C GLU A 663 20.11 31.77 11.76
N LEU A 664 19.43 32.84 12.19
CA LEU A 664 18.29 33.45 11.49
C LEU A 664 18.65 34.02 10.12
N ASP A 665 19.91 34.36 9.87
CA ASP A 665 20.40 34.90 8.60
C ASP A 665 20.43 33.87 7.46
N LYS A 666 20.26 32.57 7.76
CA LYS A 666 20.17 31.48 6.79
C LYS A 666 18.80 31.34 6.12
N TYR A 667 17.85 32.23 6.41
CA TYR A 667 16.49 32.14 5.89
C TYR A 667 15.95 33.47 5.34
N SER A 668 15.21 33.37 4.24
CA SER A 668 14.67 34.52 3.53
C SER A 668 13.33 35.00 4.12
N TRP A 669 13.39 35.65 5.28
CA TRP A 669 12.22 36.12 6.04
C TRP A 669 11.28 37.03 5.25
N ASP A 670 11.83 37.91 4.40
CA ASP A 670 11.04 38.81 3.56
C ASP A 670 10.10 38.04 2.62
N ASN A 671 10.56 36.92 2.06
CA ASN A 671 9.77 36.10 1.15
C ASN A 671 8.64 35.35 1.86
N LEU A 672 8.91 34.86 3.08
CA LEU A 672 7.88 34.31 3.93
C LEU A 672 6.81 35.36 4.27
N PHE A 673 7.25 36.56 4.69
CA PHE A 673 6.36 37.67 5.01
C PHE A 673 5.47 38.06 3.82
N LEU A 674 6.05 38.17 2.62
CA LEU A 674 5.29 38.46 1.40
C LEU A 674 4.27 37.37 1.08
N SER A 675 4.61 36.10 1.28
CA SER A 675 3.71 34.97 1.07
C SER A 675 2.52 35.00 2.03
N LEU A 676 2.79 35.21 3.32
CA LEU A 676 1.76 35.33 4.36
C LEU A 676 0.86 36.54 4.12
N PHE A 677 1.43 37.69 3.74
CA PHE A 677 0.65 38.87 3.42
C PHE A 677 -0.19 38.70 2.14
N GLY A 678 0.34 37.99 1.15
CA GLY A 678 -0.39 37.57 -0.04
C GLY A 678 -1.59 36.68 0.32
N LEU A 679 -1.39 35.72 1.22
CA LEU A 679 -2.45 34.87 1.76
C LEU A 679 -3.53 35.66 2.48
N ILE A 680 -3.13 36.59 3.36
CA ILE A 680 -4.06 37.48 4.05
C ILE A 680 -4.89 38.30 3.05
N LYS A 681 -4.26 38.89 2.03
CA LYS A 681 -4.95 39.62 0.97
C LYS A 681 -5.93 38.74 0.21
N PHE A 682 -5.54 37.51 -0.11
CA PHE A 682 -6.39 36.54 -0.78
C PHE A 682 -7.61 36.16 0.08
N ILE A 683 -7.42 35.81 1.35
CA ILE A 683 -8.51 35.47 2.28
C ILE A 683 -9.46 36.66 2.43
N LYS A 684 -8.93 37.89 2.58
CA LYS A 684 -9.75 39.10 2.63
C LYS A 684 -10.56 39.31 1.34
N LYS A 685 -9.94 39.07 0.17
CA LYS A 685 -10.62 39.15 -1.14
C LYS A 685 -11.71 38.09 -1.26
N GLN A 686 -11.45 36.84 -0.85
CA GLN A 686 -12.46 35.79 -0.86
C GLN A 686 -13.60 36.07 0.11
N ASN A 687 -13.30 36.59 1.31
CA ASN A 687 -14.29 37.08 2.28
C ASN A 687 -15.20 38.17 1.68
N SER A 688 -14.65 39.06 0.85
CA SER A 688 -15.47 40.06 0.13
C SER A 688 -16.24 39.51 -1.08
N LEU A 689 -15.87 38.32 -1.57
CA LEU A 689 -16.50 37.63 -2.71
C LEU A 689 -17.52 36.55 -2.28
N ILE A 690 -17.89 36.47 -0.99
CA ILE A 690 -18.88 35.53 -0.40
C ILE A 690 -20.28 35.75 -1.01
N LEU A 691 -20.44 35.38 -2.27
CA LEU A 691 -21.73 35.15 -2.92
C LEU A 691 -21.74 33.90 -3.80
N LYS A 692 -20.63 33.14 -3.96
CA LYS A 692 -20.63 32.01 -4.91
C LYS A 692 -19.93 30.68 -4.56
N TYR A 693 -18.87 30.58 -3.73
CA TYR A 693 -18.11 29.31 -3.68
C TYR A 693 -17.49 28.81 -2.34
N ILE A 694 -17.63 29.50 -1.19
CA ILE A 694 -17.03 29.06 0.09
C ILE A 694 -17.98 29.30 1.28
N ASN A 695 -18.06 28.36 2.23
CA ASN A 695 -18.89 28.44 3.43
C ASN A 695 -18.32 29.44 4.45
N GLN A 696 -19.19 30.26 5.06
CA GLN A 696 -18.82 31.29 6.06
C GLN A 696 -18.13 30.74 7.32
N ARG A 697 -18.45 29.51 7.74
CA ARG A 697 -17.84 28.88 8.94
C ARG A 697 -16.36 28.56 8.74
N ASP A 698 -16.00 28.02 7.58
CA ASP A 698 -14.63 27.56 7.28
C ASP A 698 -13.67 28.75 7.10
N LEU A 699 -14.20 29.90 6.69
CA LEU A 699 -13.44 31.15 6.57
C LEU A 699 -13.31 31.88 7.92
N GLY A 700 -14.33 31.74 8.79
CA GLY A 700 -14.34 32.27 10.16
C GLY A 700 -13.29 31.64 11.06
N SER A 701 -13.14 30.30 11.00
CA SER A 701 -12.11 29.58 11.77
C SER A 701 -10.69 29.98 11.37
N LEU A 702 -10.44 30.16 10.06
CA LEU A 702 -9.16 30.67 9.56
C LEU A 702 -8.85 32.08 10.08
N THR A 703 -9.85 32.97 10.21
CA THR A 703 -9.65 34.32 10.75
C THR A 703 -9.48 34.37 12.27
N GLU A 704 -9.98 33.37 13.01
CA GLU A 704 -9.76 33.24 14.46
C GLU A 704 -8.40 32.60 14.77
N GLU A 705 -7.96 31.61 13.99
CA GLU A 705 -6.60 31.05 14.03
C GLU A 705 -5.54 32.09 13.62
N PHE A 706 -5.87 32.97 12.67
CA PHE A 706 -5.12 34.20 12.38
C PHE A 706 -5.36 35.27 13.46
N SER A 707 -4.73 35.15 14.63
CA SER A 707 -4.58 36.30 15.51
C SER A 707 -3.72 37.36 14.82
N TRP A 708 -4.39 38.36 14.23
CA TRP A 708 -3.82 39.52 13.55
C TRP A 708 -2.77 40.28 14.37
N ALA A 709 -2.85 40.21 15.70
CA ALA A 709 -1.92 40.86 16.61
C ALA A 709 -0.55 40.14 16.68
N TYR A 710 -0.52 38.82 16.45
CA TYR A 710 0.67 38.01 16.67
C TYR A 710 1.68 38.11 15.52
N LEU A 711 1.21 38.02 14.27
CA LEU A 711 2.05 38.22 13.07
C LEU A 711 2.62 39.64 12.96
N ILE A 712 1.88 40.65 13.45
CA ILE A 712 2.36 42.03 13.54
C ILE A 712 3.41 42.18 14.65
N SER A 713 3.27 41.47 15.78
CA SER A 713 4.29 41.46 16.83
C SER A 713 5.59 40.76 16.39
N MET A 714 5.51 39.70 15.57
CA MET A 714 6.69 38.98 15.10
C MET A 714 7.62 39.81 14.22
N LYS A 715 7.09 40.75 13.42
CA LYS A 715 7.94 41.69 12.63
C LYS A 715 8.60 42.78 13.47
N LEU A 716 8.14 42.99 14.70
CA LEU A 716 8.72 43.96 15.63
C LEU A 716 9.78 43.32 16.55
N ASP A 717 9.77 41.99 16.68
CA ASP A 717 10.66 41.21 17.56
C ASP A 717 11.75 40.39 16.82
N LEU A 718 11.52 40.00 15.55
CA LEU A 718 12.52 39.45 14.60
C LEU A 718 13.00 40.55 13.67
#